data_AF-A0A5Q2MKL0-F1
#
_entry.id   AF-A0A5Q2MKL0-F1
#
_cell.length_a   1.000
_cell.length_b   1.000
_cell.length_c   1.000
_cell.angle_alpha   90.00
_cell.angle_beta   90.00
_cell.angle_gamma   90.00
#
_symmetry.space_group_name_H-M   'P 1'
#
loop_
_entity.id
_entity.type
_entity.pdbx_description
1 polymer ?
#
loop_
_entity_poly.entity_id
_entity_poly.type
_entity_poly.pdbx_seq_one_letter_code
_entity_poly.pdbx_strand_id
1 'polypeptide(L)'
;MERATRLPIARVIVDSGLVHLDRPFDYAVPAELDERTVAGCRVKVRFAGRLVDGYVLERVEATAHEGRLAFVAKVVSPEVVLTPAVAALARLVADRYAGTLGDVLRLAIPPRHARAEAAVRPTPVPAPTSTTDEAWTDYVGGRELIASLREGASPRAWWSAVPGNDPATSVAQAVAATLASGRGAIVCVPDARDVARWDAVFAAVLGEGQHVVLTAAQKPAARYRSFLAAARGDVRVVLGTRAAAFAPVADLGLLALWDDGDDLYAEPRAPYPHTREVMLLRASSTGAGLLVGGHARTAEGQSLVESGWCTEIVADRATRRSAWPQLLVTDGVTAGSAPVRLPHEVFTAIRRTSGPVLIQVPRRGYRESLACQQCREPARCEACQGPLVQPSARASVVCRWCAHEHPRWQCPHCHGTRLRSPVVGALRTAEEYARAFPGVEVVTSGGATVLDEVPAGRVIVLSTPGAEPHVAGGYDLVVLMDTWLMLARDDVRVEEESHRRWFNALALAGPGARAVAVGDPAQLQALVRADPTGFAARELAARAETHLPPTARLVAVDAADDVLTELAARTWTPHTEVLGPVPVDVRSPDAGERLILRSPRREGAALATALKAYAAERSAAKLPLPRIQVDPPTF
;
A
#
# COMPACT_ATOMS: atom_id res chain seq x y z
N MET A 1 -41.00 29.08 -0.32
CA MET A 1 -39.79 29.08 -1.14
C MET A 1 -40.13 28.40 -2.45
N GLU A 2 -39.90 29.09 -3.56
CA GLU A 2 -40.22 28.59 -4.90
C GLU A 2 -39.15 27.58 -5.35
N ARG A 3 -39.54 26.58 -6.14
CA ARG A 3 -38.63 25.57 -6.69
C ARG A 3 -38.01 26.08 -7.99
N ALA A 4 -36.81 25.60 -8.31
CA ALA A 4 -36.22 25.79 -9.63
C ALA A 4 -37.17 25.26 -10.73
N THR A 5 -37.15 25.88 -11.91
CA THR A 5 -38.05 25.53 -13.01
C THR A 5 -37.58 24.34 -13.84
N ARG A 6 -36.26 24.09 -13.86
CA ARG A 6 -35.62 22.99 -14.60
C ARG A 6 -34.91 22.07 -13.62
N LEU A 7 -35.05 20.75 -13.80
CA LEU A 7 -34.47 19.74 -12.91
C LEU A 7 -34.63 20.12 -11.42
N PRO A 8 -35.86 20.37 -10.93
CA PRO A 8 -36.15 20.94 -9.61
C PRO A 8 -35.70 20.09 -8.43
N ILE A 9 -35.25 18.86 -8.65
CA ILE A 9 -34.95 17.90 -7.59
C ILE A 9 -33.48 17.53 -7.66
N ALA A 10 -32.78 17.65 -6.53
CA ALA A 10 -31.41 17.19 -6.36
C ALA A 10 -31.40 15.87 -5.57
N ARG A 11 -30.74 14.85 -6.12
CA ARG A 11 -30.42 13.62 -5.38
C ARG A 11 -29.12 13.82 -4.65
N VAL A 12 -29.17 13.82 -3.32
CA VAL A 12 -28.03 14.17 -2.46
C VAL A 12 -27.61 12.95 -1.66
N ILE A 13 -26.32 12.59 -1.73
CA ILE A 13 -25.72 11.71 -0.73
C ILE A 13 -25.40 12.53 0.51
N VAL A 14 -25.97 12.15 1.65
CA VAL A 14 -25.81 12.83 2.93
C VAL A 14 -24.72 12.13 3.73
N ASP A 15 -23.76 12.87 4.28
CA ASP A 15 -22.72 12.31 5.17
C ASP A 15 -23.31 12.07 6.57
N SER A 16 -24.19 11.07 6.67
CA SER A 16 -24.87 10.71 7.91
C SER A 16 -24.01 9.86 8.86
N GLY A 17 -22.97 9.20 8.32
CA GLY A 17 -22.17 8.20 9.04
C GLY A 17 -22.92 6.91 9.38
N LEU A 18 -24.17 6.75 8.93
CA LEU A 18 -25.02 5.62 9.29
C LEU A 18 -25.15 4.65 8.10
N VAL A 19 -24.77 3.39 8.32
CA VAL A 19 -24.75 2.34 7.27
C VAL A 19 -26.14 2.10 6.67
N HIS A 20 -27.18 2.06 7.51
CA HIS A 20 -28.56 1.85 7.06
C HIS A 20 -29.14 3.04 6.26
N LEU A 21 -28.44 4.17 6.19
CA LEU A 21 -28.82 5.36 5.44
C LEU A 21 -27.85 5.66 4.28
N ASP A 22 -27.03 4.68 3.87
CA ASP A 22 -26.10 4.80 2.73
C ASP A 22 -26.83 4.76 1.37
N ARG A 23 -27.70 5.75 1.14
CA ARG A 23 -28.44 5.95 -0.11
C ARG A 23 -28.63 7.43 -0.42
N PRO A 24 -28.92 7.80 -1.68
CA PRO A 24 -29.31 9.16 -2.02
C PRO A 24 -30.65 9.55 -1.39
N PHE A 25 -30.81 10.83 -1.09
CA PHE A 25 -32.06 11.44 -0.63
C PHE A 25 -32.45 12.61 -1.52
N ASP A 26 -33.74 12.75 -1.78
CA ASP A 26 -34.27 13.74 -2.71
C ASP A 26 -34.58 15.05 -1.99
N TYR A 27 -34.09 16.16 -2.54
CA TYR A 27 -34.33 17.51 -2.04
C TYR A 27 -34.83 18.41 -3.16
N ALA A 28 -35.76 19.31 -2.85
CA ALA A 28 -36.14 20.37 -3.76
C ALA A 28 -35.03 21.43 -3.87
N VAL A 29 -34.71 21.85 -5.09
CA VAL A 29 -33.77 22.93 -5.36
C VAL A 29 -34.52 24.26 -5.29
N PRO A 30 -34.13 25.20 -4.41
CA PRO A 30 -34.70 26.54 -4.39
C PRO A 30 -34.39 27.28 -5.69
N ALA A 31 -35.34 28.07 -6.21
CA ALA A 31 -35.11 28.87 -7.43
C ALA A 31 -33.86 29.77 -7.31
N GLU A 32 -33.63 30.37 -6.15
CA GLU A 32 -32.46 31.21 -5.84
C GLU A 32 -31.11 30.47 -5.88
N LEU A 33 -31.11 29.13 -5.73
CA LEU A 33 -29.91 28.30 -5.74
C LEU A 33 -29.77 27.48 -7.03
N ASP A 34 -30.65 27.69 -8.02
CA ASP A 34 -30.73 26.86 -9.22
C ASP A 34 -29.39 26.78 -9.96
N GLU A 35 -28.83 27.91 -10.37
CA GLU A 35 -27.57 27.97 -11.13
C GLU A 35 -26.37 27.39 -10.37
N ARG A 36 -26.39 27.47 -9.05
CA ARG A 36 -25.27 27.05 -8.19
C ARG A 36 -25.36 25.58 -7.77
N THR A 37 -26.57 25.01 -7.81
CA THR A 37 -26.79 23.61 -7.46
C THR A 37 -26.53 22.76 -8.69
N VAL A 38 -25.27 22.35 -8.87
CA VAL A 38 -24.83 21.50 -9.97
C VAL A 38 -24.47 20.10 -9.47
N ALA A 39 -24.55 19.10 -10.34
CA ALA A 39 -24.11 17.75 -10.01
C ALA A 39 -22.62 17.76 -9.62
N GLY A 40 -22.29 17.08 -8.53
CA GLY A 40 -20.96 17.01 -7.95
C GLY A 40 -20.61 18.13 -6.96
N CYS A 41 -21.49 19.12 -6.76
CA CYS A 41 -21.24 20.22 -5.84
C CYS A 41 -21.53 19.87 -4.37
N ARG A 42 -20.94 20.66 -3.47
CA ARG A 42 -21.14 20.51 -2.01
C ARG A 42 -22.35 21.31 -1.55
N VAL A 43 -23.22 20.65 -0.80
CA VAL A 43 -24.41 21.27 -0.22
C VAL A 43 -24.51 21.00 1.28
N LYS A 44 -25.28 21.83 1.97
CA LYS A 44 -25.83 21.52 3.29
C LYS A 44 -27.32 21.29 3.17
N VAL A 45 -27.81 20.25 3.81
CA VAL A 45 -29.23 19.84 3.82
C VAL A 45 -29.70 19.57 5.24
N ARG A 46 -31.01 19.74 5.50
CA ARG A 46 -31.59 19.36 6.79
C ARG A 46 -31.93 17.87 6.77
N PHE A 47 -31.28 17.09 7.63
CA PHE A 47 -31.48 15.67 7.77
C PHE A 47 -31.69 15.31 9.25
N ALA A 48 -32.81 14.65 9.57
CA ALA A 48 -33.22 14.35 10.95
C ALA A 48 -33.13 15.57 11.90
N GLY A 49 -33.56 16.74 11.44
CA GLY A 49 -33.56 17.98 12.23
C GLY A 49 -32.22 18.72 12.33
N ARG A 50 -31.12 18.14 11.83
CA ARG A 50 -29.77 18.75 11.85
C ARG A 50 -29.34 19.20 10.47
N LEU A 51 -28.45 20.18 10.40
CA LEU A 51 -27.84 20.61 9.14
C LEU A 51 -26.58 19.77 8.89
N VAL A 52 -26.59 18.97 7.82
CA VAL A 52 -25.53 18.00 7.51
C VAL A 52 -24.94 18.32 6.13
N ASP A 53 -23.66 18.02 5.95
CA ASP A 53 -22.99 18.13 4.66
C ASP A 53 -23.40 16.99 3.71
N GLY A 54 -23.40 17.28 2.42
CA GLY A 54 -23.71 16.30 1.39
C GLY A 54 -23.19 16.74 0.03
N TYR A 55 -23.31 15.82 -0.93
CA TYR A 55 -22.93 16.05 -2.32
C TYR A 55 -24.15 15.79 -3.21
N VAL A 56 -24.39 16.70 -4.15
CA VAL A 56 -25.40 16.47 -5.19
C VAL A 56 -24.84 15.43 -6.15
N LEU A 57 -25.49 14.28 -6.30
CA LEU A 57 -25.10 13.27 -7.27
C LEU A 57 -25.61 13.62 -8.67
N GLU A 58 -26.86 14.04 -8.75
CA GLU A 58 -27.54 14.44 -9.98
C GLU A 58 -28.74 15.34 -9.68
N ARG A 59 -29.27 15.98 -10.72
CA ARG A 59 -30.55 16.69 -10.67
C ARG A 59 -31.52 16.08 -11.68
N VAL A 60 -32.77 15.96 -11.29
CA VAL A 60 -33.81 15.24 -12.04
C VAL A 60 -35.11 16.06 -12.10
N GLU A 61 -35.94 15.78 -13.10
CA GLU A 61 -37.23 16.48 -13.28
C GLU A 61 -38.30 16.04 -12.28
N ALA A 62 -38.30 14.75 -11.92
CA ALA A 62 -39.30 14.15 -11.04
C ALA A 62 -38.67 13.19 -10.02
N THR A 63 -39.39 12.97 -8.92
CA THR A 63 -39.03 12.02 -7.86
C THR A 63 -40.15 11.00 -7.71
N ALA A 64 -39.79 9.77 -7.36
CA ALA A 64 -40.75 8.75 -6.92
C ALA A 64 -41.19 8.95 -5.46
N HIS A 65 -40.60 9.90 -4.72
CA HIS A 65 -40.97 10.19 -3.35
C HIS A 65 -42.30 10.94 -3.29
N GLU A 66 -43.30 10.30 -2.69
CA GLU A 66 -44.66 10.86 -2.55
C GLU A 66 -44.79 11.89 -1.42
N GLY A 67 -43.80 11.97 -0.53
CA GLY A 67 -43.80 12.90 0.61
C GLY A 67 -43.35 14.33 0.28
N ARG A 68 -43.43 15.22 1.27
CA ARG A 68 -42.98 16.60 1.12
C ARG A 68 -41.45 16.66 1.10
N LEU A 69 -40.89 17.09 -0.04
CA LEU A 69 -39.46 17.35 -0.17
C LEU A 69 -39.01 18.51 0.72
N ALA A 70 -37.97 18.28 1.51
CA ALA A 70 -37.17 19.34 2.11
C ALA A 70 -36.38 20.07 1.01
N PHE A 71 -36.06 21.34 1.24
CA PHE A 71 -35.23 22.09 0.30
C PHE A 71 -33.74 21.94 0.62
N VAL A 72 -32.91 22.03 -0.42
CA VAL A 72 -31.47 22.26 -0.25
C VAL A 72 -31.29 23.55 0.55
N ALA A 73 -30.60 23.47 1.69
CA ALA A 73 -30.51 24.59 2.62
C ALA A 73 -29.42 25.59 2.21
N LYS A 74 -28.30 25.11 1.66
CA LYS A 74 -27.20 25.95 1.20
C LYS A 74 -26.32 25.22 0.18
N VAL A 75 -25.88 25.91 -0.87
CA VAL A 75 -24.73 25.48 -1.69
C VAL A 75 -23.44 25.99 -1.03
N VAL A 76 -22.59 25.07 -0.58
CA VAL A 76 -21.31 25.39 0.09
C VAL A 76 -20.30 25.90 -0.93
N SER A 77 -20.23 25.25 -2.09
CA SER A 77 -19.41 25.62 -3.23
C SER A 77 -20.02 25.04 -4.50
N PRO A 78 -20.12 25.81 -5.60
CA PRO A 78 -20.60 25.31 -6.88
C PRO A 78 -19.54 24.48 -7.64
N GLU A 79 -18.30 24.37 -7.12
CA GLU A 79 -17.25 23.56 -7.75
C GLU A 79 -17.67 22.08 -7.83
N VAL A 80 -17.46 21.47 -9.00
CA VAL A 80 -17.71 20.05 -9.24
C VAL A 80 -16.54 19.25 -8.67
N VAL A 81 -16.62 18.96 -7.37
CA VAL A 81 -15.58 18.21 -6.66
C VAL A 81 -15.83 16.69 -6.65
N LEU A 82 -17.06 16.27 -6.92
CA LEU A 82 -17.45 14.87 -7.08
C LEU A 82 -17.91 14.64 -8.51
N THR A 83 -17.01 14.23 -9.39
CA THR A 83 -17.38 13.89 -10.77
C THR A 83 -18.18 12.57 -10.80
N PRO A 84 -19.02 12.34 -11.83
CA PRO A 84 -19.78 11.08 -11.95
C PRO A 84 -18.89 9.83 -11.89
N ALA A 85 -17.73 9.87 -12.55
CA ALA A 85 -16.76 8.76 -12.53
C ALA A 85 -16.22 8.49 -11.13
N VAL A 86 -15.90 9.54 -10.35
CA VAL A 86 -15.43 9.39 -8.97
C VAL A 86 -16.56 8.91 -8.05
N ALA A 87 -17.80 9.36 -8.25
CA ALA A 87 -18.95 8.87 -7.50
C ALA A 87 -19.21 7.37 -7.75
N ALA A 88 -19.14 6.94 -9.02
CA ALA A 88 -19.27 5.53 -9.39
C ALA A 88 -18.15 4.69 -8.79
N LEU A 89 -16.89 5.13 -8.89
CA LEU A 89 -15.76 4.47 -8.25
C LEU A 89 -15.93 4.37 -6.73
N ALA A 90 -16.30 5.46 -6.07
CA ALA A 90 -16.47 5.48 -4.63
C ALA A 90 -17.58 4.51 -4.18
N ARG A 91 -18.66 4.37 -4.97
CA ARG A 91 -19.70 3.36 -4.75
C ARG A 91 -19.15 1.94 -4.92
N LEU A 92 -18.43 1.66 -6.00
CA LEU A 92 -17.81 0.34 -6.24
C LEU A 92 -16.87 -0.05 -5.09
N VAL A 93 -16.06 0.89 -4.60
CA VAL A 93 -15.16 0.66 -3.47
C VAL A 93 -15.95 0.41 -2.18
N ALA A 94 -16.98 1.22 -1.89
CA ALA A 94 -17.83 1.02 -0.72
C ALA A 94 -18.47 -0.37 -0.73
N ASP A 95 -18.99 -0.80 -1.87
CA ASP A 95 -19.68 -2.09 -1.97
C ASP A 95 -18.69 -3.28 -1.92
N ARG A 96 -17.49 -3.14 -2.55
CA ARG A 96 -16.40 -4.14 -2.49
C ARG A 96 -15.93 -4.43 -1.07
N TYR A 97 -15.93 -3.42 -0.21
CA TYR A 97 -15.38 -3.48 1.15
C TYR A 97 -16.47 -3.45 2.25
N ALA A 98 -17.74 -3.72 1.91
CA ALA A 98 -18.86 -3.68 2.85
C ALA A 98 -19.00 -2.35 3.62
N GLY A 99 -18.57 -1.24 3.02
CA GLY A 99 -18.57 0.11 3.57
C GLY A 99 -19.70 1.01 3.08
N THR A 100 -19.62 2.29 3.45
CA THR A 100 -20.54 3.33 2.99
C THR A 100 -19.90 4.24 1.94
N LEU A 101 -20.71 4.83 1.05
CA LEU A 101 -20.22 5.83 0.10
C LEU A 101 -19.65 7.06 0.83
N GLY A 102 -20.27 7.49 1.93
CA GLY A 102 -19.79 8.63 2.72
C GLY A 102 -18.36 8.45 3.23
N ASP A 103 -18.02 7.26 3.75
CA ASP A 103 -16.66 6.94 4.21
C ASP A 103 -15.63 7.04 3.08
N VAL A 104 -15.96 6.50 1.91
CA VAL A 104 -15.05 6.56 0.74
C VAL A 104 -14.93 7.99 0.22
N LEU A 105 -16.01 8.78 0.20
CA LEU A 105 -15.95 10.19 -0.22
C LEU A 105 -15.10 11.06 0.71
N ARG A 106 -15.05 10.75 2.02
CA ARG A 106 -14.15 11.43 2.97
C ARG A 106 -12.68 11.17 2.68
N LEU A 107 -12.35 10.00 2.11
CA LEU A 107 -11.01 9.70 1.61
C LEU A 107 -10.75 10.39 0.26
N ALA A 108 -11.70 10.31 -0.67
CA ALA A 108 -11.57 10.75 -2.05
C ALA A 108 -11.49 12.28 -2.21
N ILE A 109 -12.25 13.04 -1.42
CA ILE A 109 -12.41 14.49 -1.62
C ILE A 109 -11.80 15.26 -0.45
N PRO A 110 -10.75 16.08 -0.67
CA PRO A 110 -10.12 16.86 0.40
C PRO A 110 -11.08 17.94 0.96
N PRO A 111 -10.97 18.31 2.24
CA PRO A 111 -11.76 19.38 2.84
C PRO A 111 -11.67 20.69 2.05
N ARG A 112 -12.78 21.44 1.98
CA ARG A 112 -12.83 22.72 1.25
C ARG A 112 -11.87 23.75 1.86
N HIS A 113 -11.19 24.49 1.00
CA HIS A 113 -10.43 25.68 1.40
C HIS A 113 -10.82 26.90 0.54
N ALA A 114 -11.67 27.78 1.08
CA ALA A 114 -12.31 28.88 0.33
C ALA A 114 -11.32 29.83 -0.38
N ARG A 115 -10.22 30.22 0.29
CA ARG A 115 -9.21 31.09 -0.33
C ARG A 115 -8.44 30.40 -1.48
N ALA A 116 -8.32 29.08 -1.43
CA ALA A 116 -7.66 28.33 -2.50
C ALA A 116 -8.60 28.17 -3.71
N GLU A 117 -9.90 28.05 -3.47
CA GLU A 117 -10.95 28.04 -4.50
C GLU A 117 -10.98 29.35 -5.30
N ALA A 118 -10.86 30.48 -4.60
CA ALA A 118 -10.85 31.83 -5.18
C ALA A 118 -9.50 32.24 -5.79
N ALA A 119 -8.46 31.41 -5.67
CA ALA A 119 -7.15 31.72 -6.24
C ALA A 119 -7.22 31.67 -7.78
N VAL A 120 -6.35 32.46 -8.41
CA VAL A 120 -6.21 32.52 -9.87
C VAL A 120 -5.92 31.12 -10.41
N ARG A 121 -6.62 30.76 -11.50
CA ARG A 121 -6.41 29.48 -12.18
C ARG A 121 -5.03 29.45 -12.83
N PRO A 122 -4.29 28.34 -12.75
CA PRO A 122 -3.07 28.19 -13.51
C PRO A 122 -3.38 28.30 -15.01
N THR A 123 -2.45 28.88 -15.77
CA THR A 123 -2.57 28.90 -17.23
C THR A 123 -2.31 27.49 -17.74
N PRO A 124 -3.16 26.93 -18.63
CA PRO A 124 -2.92 25.61 -19.21
C PRO A 124 -1.53 25.54 -19.84
N VAL A 125 -0.74 24.54 -19.43
CA VAL A 125 0.58 24.30 -20.01
C VAL A 125 0.41 23.45 -21.28
N PRO A 126 1.09 23.76 -22.40
CA PRO A 126 1.06 22.93 -23.60
C PRO A 126 1.50 21.49 -23.29
N ALA A 127 0.98 20.48 -24.00
CA ALA A 127 1.34 19.08 -23.74
C ALA A 127 2.88 18.85 -23.74
N PRO A 128 3.39 17.85 -22.98
CA PRO A 128 4.81 17.57 -22.93
C PRO A 128 5.38 17.30 -24.31
N THR A 129 6.56 17.85 -24.58
CA THR A 129 7.30 17.61 -25.83
C THR A 129 8.22 16.39 -25.77
N SER A 130 8.42 15.78 -24.59
CA SER A 130 9.28 14.60 -24.47
C SER A 130 8.63 13.38 -25.13
N THR A 131 9.34 12.78 -26.09
CA THR A 131 8.92 11.57 -26.82
C THR A 131 9.81 10.36 -26.52
N THR A 132 10.71 10.46 -25.54
CA THR A 132 11.68 9.40 -25.25
C THR A 132 11.01 8.19 -24.60
N ASP A 133 11.42 7.01 -25.02
CA ASP A 133 11.01 5.71 -24.49
C ASP A 133 12.22 4.84 -24.10
N GLU A 134 13.39 5.48 -23.92
CA GLU A 134 14.67 4.84 -23.64
C GLU A 134 14.63 3.97 -22.37
N ALA A 135 13.85 4.35 -21.36
CA ALA A 135 13.76 3.57 -20.12
C ALA A 135 12.98 2.25 -20.28
N TRP A 136 12.39 2.02 -21.46
CA TRP A 136 11.58 0.84 -21.79
C TRP A 136 12.25 -0.11 -22.78
N THR A 137 13.45 0.21 -23.28
CA THR A 137 14.12 -0.57 -24.33
C THR A 137 14.60 -1.93 -23.86
N ASP A 138 14.93 -2.03 -22.57
CA ASP A 138 15.48 -3.24 -21.95
C ASP A 138 14.40 -4.26 -21.59
N TYR A 139 13.13 -3.91 -21.78
CA TYR A 139 11.99 -4.72 -21.39
C TYR A 139 11.28 -5.29 -22.62
N VAL A 140 11.04 -6.60 -22.60
CA VAL A 140 10.21 -7.27 -23.60
C VAL A 140 8.78 -6.70 -23.51
N GLY A 141 8.26 -6.19 -24.63
CA GLY A 141 6.95 -5.53 -24.69
C GLY A 141 6.95 -4.07 -24.21
N GLY A 142 8.09 -3.53 -23.76
CA GLY A 142 8.18 -2.19 -23.19
C GLY A 142 7.91 -1.08 -24.21
N ARG A 143 8.50 -1.16 -25.41
CA ARG A 143 8.25 -0.17 -26.48
C ARG A 143 6.83 -0.26 -27.01
N GLU A 144 6.28 -1.46 -27.13
CA GLU A 144 4.89 -1.69 -27.56
C GLU A 144 3.89 -1.11 -26.56
N LEU A 145 4.16 -1.21 -25.26
CA LEU A 145 3.36 -0.57 -24.21
C LEU A 145 3.32 0.95 -24.40
N ILE A 146 4.49 1.58 -24.60
CA ILE A 146 4.59 3.03 -24.76
C ILE A 146 3.95 3.51 -26.06
N ALA A 147 4.15 2.78 -27.17
CA ALA A 147 3.49 3.06 -28.43
C ALA A 147 1.95 2.99 -28.30
N SER A 148 1.44 1.93 -27.64
CA SER A 148 0.00 1.75 -27.40
C SER A 148 -0.60 2.91 -26.60
N LEU A 149 0.10 3.38 -25.56
CA LEU A 149 -0.34 4.55 -24.77
C LEU A 149 -0.37 5.82 -25.62
N ARG A 150 0.63 6.01 -26.48
CA ARG A 150 0.74 7.17 -27.39
C ARG A 150 -0.37 7.20 -28.44
N GLU A 151 -0.81 6.02 -28.88
CA GLU A 151 -1.95 5.84 -29.79
C GLU A 151 -3.32 5.98 -29.09
N GLY A 152 -3.32 6.20 -27.76
CA GLY A 152 -4.53 6.36 -26.96
C GLY A 152 -5.20 5.04 -26.57
N ALA A 153 -4.53 3.89 -26.75
CA ALA A 153 -5.00 2.62 -26.22
C ALA A 153 -4.88 2.55 -24.69
N SER A 154 -5.49 1.52 -24.10
CA SER A 154 -5.52 1.31 -22.64
C SER A 154 -4.88 -0.03 -22.24
N PRO A 155 -3.57 -0.23 -22.49
CA PRO A 155 -2.90 -1.46 -22.12
C PRO A 155 -2.92 -1.67 -20.59
N ARG A 156 -2.95 -2.93 -20.17
CA ARG A 156 -2.83 -3.34 -18.77
C ARG A 156 -1.57 -4.18 -18.63
N ALA A 157 -0.64 -3.72 -17.82
CA ALA A 157 0.68 -4.30 -17.70
C ALA A 157 1.12 -4.41 -16.23
N TRP A 158 1.83 -5.49 -15.92
CA TRP A 158 2.61 -5.64 -14.71
C TRP A 158 4.10 -5.64 -15.07
N TRP A 159 4.87 -4.73 -14.49
CA TRP A 159 6.25 -4.44 -14.85
C TRP A 159 7.25 -4.83 -13.75
N SER A 160 8.15 -5.79 -14.06
CA SER A 160 9.27 -6.16 -13.19
C SER A 160 10.47 -5.25 -13.42
N ALA A 161 10.54 -4.16 -12.66
CA ALA A 161 11.62 -3.20 -12.78
C ALA A 161 12.96 -3.79 -12.33
N VAL A 162 13.98 -3.67 -13.17
CA VAL A 162 15.36 -4.05 -12.82
C VAL A 162 16.12 -2.88 -12.22
N PRO A 163 17.14 -3.12 -11.36
CA PRO A 163 18.01 -2.06 -10.84
C PRO A 163 18.76 -1.33 -11.97
N GLY A 164 19.23 -0.11 -11.68
CA GLY A 164 19.96 0.73 -12.64
C GLY A 164 19.09 1.63 -13.52
N ASN A 165 17.84 1.23 -13.80
CA ASN A 165 16.85 2.10 -14.44
C ASN A 165 15.97 2.77 -13.38
N ASP A 166 15.92 4.10 -13.38
CA ASP A 166 15.10 4.85 -12.41
C ASP A 166 13.60 4.66 -12.69
N PRO A 167 12.83 4.06 -11.76
CA PRO A 167 11.42 3.80 -12.00
C PRO A 167 10.56 5.04 -12.20
N ALA A 168 10.94 6.15 -11.56
CA ALA A 168 10.22 7.41 -11.74
C ALA A 168 10.33 7.91 -13.18
N THR A 169 11.49 7.75 -13.81
CA THR A 169 11.72 8.10 -15.22
C THR A 169 10.90 7.22 -16.15
N SER A 170 10.89 5.89 -15.95
CA SER A 170 10.07 4.97 -16.75
C SER A 170 8.58 5.30 -16.68
N VAL A 171 8.05 5.55 -15.47
CA VAL A 171 6.64 5.92 -15.30
C VAL A 171 6.35 7.30 -15.89
N ALA A 172 7.25 8.27 -15.75
CA ALA A 172 7.10 9.58 -16.37
C ALA A 172 7.05 9.50 -17.90
N GLN A 173 7.84 8.63 -18.53
CA GLN A 173 7.76 8.37 -19.99
C GLN A 173 6.42 7.75 -20.40
N ALA A 174 5.88 6.81 -19.62
CA ALA A 174 4.54 6.23 -19.86
C ALA A 174 3.42 7.29 -19.72
N VAL A 175 3.55 8.18 -18.74
CA VAL A 175 2.65 9.32 -18.56
C VAL A 175 2.76 10.30 -19.72
N ALA A 176 3.97 10.64 -20.17
CA ALA A 176 4.20 11.50 -21.33
C ALA A 176 3.54 10.94 -22.59
N ALA A 177 3.70 9.64 -22.85
CA ALA A 177 3.04 8.96 -23.96
C ALA A 177 1.51 9.02 -23.85
N THR A 178 0.96 8.84 -22.64
CA THR A 178 -0.49 8.96 -22.40
C THR A 178 -0.98 10.38 -22.69
N LEU A 179 -0.26 11.41 -22.24
CA LEU A 179 -0.60 12.81 -22.50
C LEU A 179 -0.53 13.17 -23.99
N ALA A 180 0.40 12.57 -24.74
CA ALA A 180 0.51 12.77 -26.18
C ALA A 180 -0.75 12.30 -26.95
N SER A 181 -1.51 11.35 -26.39
CA SER A 181 -2.82 10.93 -26.90
C SER A 181 -3.98 11.86 -26.49
N GLY A 182 -3.70 12.92 -25.71
CA GLY A 182 -4.69 13.82 -25.12
C GLY A 182 -5.32 13.30 -23.82
N ARG A 183 -4.93 12.11 -23.35
CA ARG A 183 -5.50 11.46 -22.15
C ARG A 183 -4.71 11.78 -20.89
N GLY A 184 -5.39 11.81 -19.74
CA GLY A 184 -4.78 12.10 -18.43
C GLY A 184 -4.18 10.87 -17.74
N ALA A 185 -3.45 11.08 -16.64
CA ALA A 185 -2.87 9.98 -15.86
C ALA A 185 -2.93 10.22 -14.36
N ILE A 186 -3.00 9.12 -13.60
CA ILE A 186 -2.87 9.11 -12.14
C ILE A 186 -1.74 8.16 -11.77
N VAL A 187 -0.82 8.63 -10.94
CA VAL A 187 0.32 7.87 -10.43
C VAL A 187 0.26 7.83 -8.91
N CYS A 188 0.27 6.64 -8.34
CA CYS A 188 0.38 6.40 -6.91
C CYS A 188 1.75 5.80 -6.57
N VAL A 189 2.42 6.41 -5.59
CA VAL A 189 3.64 5.93 -4.94
C VAL A 189 3.40 5.79 -3.41
N PRO A 190 4.20 4.99 -2.68
CA PRO A 190 3.88 4.63 -1.31
C PRO A 190 3.76 5.81 -0.34
N ASP A 191 4.76 6.71 -0.33
CA ASP A 191 4.85 7.75 0.69
C ASP A 191 5.22 9.15 0.16
N ALA A 192 5.34 10.12 1.09
CA ALA A 192 5.66 11.50 0.73
C ALA A 192 7.11 11.72 0.28
N ARG A 193 8.05 10.88 0.72
CA ARG A 193 9.46 10.89 0.28
C ARG A 193 9.53 10.40 -1.16
N ASP A 194 8.82 9.32 -1.49
CA ASP A 194 8.69 8.84 -2.87
C ASP A 194 8.07 9.91 -3.76
N VAL A 195 6.98 10.54 -3.31
CA VAL A 195 6.35 11.64 -4.06
C VAL A 195 7.32 12.78 -4.30
N ALA A 196 8.06 13.24 -3.29
CA ALA A 196 9.01 14.34 -3.44
C ALA A 196 10.11 14.03 -4.47
N ARG A 197 10.64 12.80 -4.45
CA ARG A 197 11.61 12.33 -5.45
C ARG A 197 11.02 12.28 -6.85
N TRP A 198 9.83 11.69 -6.98
CA TRP A 198 9.17 11.52 -8.28
C TRP A 198 8.66 12.85 -8.84
N ASP A 199 8.29 13.81 -8.01
CA ASP A 199 7.87 15.17 -8.40
C ASP A 199 8.99 15.87 -9.20
N ALA A 200 10.24 15.77 -8.72
CA ALA A 200 11.40 16.32 -9.42
C ALA A 200 11.65 15.64 -10.77
N VAL A 201 11.52 14.31 -10.84
CA VAL A 201 11.69 13.55 -12.09
C VAL A 201 10.56 13.87 -13.08
N PHE A 202 9.33 13.99 -12.61
CA PHE A 202 8.17 14.33 -13.44
C PHE A 202 8.30 15.76 -14.00
N ALA A 203 8.75 16.72 -13.19
CA ALA A 203 9.02 18.07 -13.65
C ALA A 203 10.10 18.09 -14.75
N ALA A 204 11.16 17.30 -14.61
CA ALA A 204 12.22 17.19 -15.60
C ALA A 204 11.78 16.51 -16.91
N VAL A 205 10.96 15.45 -16.82
CA VAL A 205 10.54 14.64 -17.98
C VAL A 205 9.33 15.23 -18.70
N LEU A 206 8.31 15.67 -17.96
CA LEU A 206 7.07 16.22 -18.52
C LEU A 206 7.18 17.72 -18.80
N GLY A 207 7.93 18.44 -17.98
CA GLY A 207 7.98 19.90 -17.95
C GLY A 207 7.19 20.50 -16.78
N GLU A 208 7.58 21.72 -16.39
CA GLU A 208 6.95 22.46 -15.29
C GLU A 208 5.45 22.65 -15.49
N GLY A 209 4.67 22.35 -14.45
CA GLY A 209 3.21 22.54 -14.44
C GLY A 209 2.37 21.49 -15.19
N GLN A 210 2.99 20.42 -15.71
CA GLN A 210 2.26 19.30 -16.35
C GLN A 210 1.51 18.38 -15.38
N HIS A 211 1.94 18.35 -14.12
CA HIS A 211 1.36 17.52 -13.08
C HIS A 211 1.14 18.29 -11.80
N VAL A 212 0.25 17.76 -10.97
CA VAL A 212 0.05 18.24 -9.60
C VAL A 212 0.28 17.11 -8.61
N VAL A 213 0.81 17.48 -7.45
CA VAL A 213 0.96 16.56 -6.33
C VAL A 213 -0.29 16.56 -5.45
N LEU A 214 -0.76 15.37 -5.07
CA LEU A 214 -1.81 15.14 -4.07
C LEU A 214 -1.35 14.19 -2.96
N THR A 215 -0.99 14.76 -1.80
CA THR A 215 -0.63 13.98 -0.61
C THR A 215 -1.27 14.54 0.65
N ALA A 216 -1.39 13.71 1.68
CA ALA A 216 -1.83 14.15 3.00
C ALA A 216 -0.78 15.03 3.72
N ALA A 217 0.48 15.01 3.29
CA ALA A 217 1.56 15.81 3.87
C ALA A 217 1.48 17.30 3.46
N GLN A 218 0.80 17.61 2.35
CA GLN A 218 0.59 18.99 1.91
C GLN A 218 -0.29 19.79 2.88
N LYS A 219 0.01 21.09 3.02
CA LYS A 219 -0.87 22.03 3.72
C LYS A 219 -2.28 22.02 3.08
N PRO A 220 -3.37 22.14 3.86
CA PRO A 220 -4.74 22.03 3.34
C PRO A 220 -5.04 22.93 2.13
N ALA A 221 -4.55 24.17 2.13
CA ALA A 221 -4.72 25.11 1.02
C ALA A 221 -4.05 24.64 -0.28
N ALA A 222 -2.83 24.11 -0.20
CA ALA A 222 -2.08 23.61 -1.35
C ALA A 222 -2.74 22.35 -1.91
N ARG A 223 -3.07 21.39 -1.02
CA ARG A 223 -3.77 20.15 -1.40
C ARG A 223 -5.09 20.43 -2.11
N TYR A 224 -5.90 21.35 -1.59
CA TYR A 224 -7.19 21.70 -2.22
C TYR A 224 -7.01 22.41 -3.56
N ARG A 225 -5.97 23.26 -3.71
CA ARG A 225 -5.65 23.90 -4.99
C ARG A 225 -5.25 22.88 -6.06
N SER A 226 -4.36 21.95 -5.74
CA SER A 226 -3.97 20.86 -6.64
C SER A 226 -5.17 20.00 -7.02
N PHE A 227 -6.04 19.70 -6.07
CA PHE A 227 -7.25 18.92 -6.34
C PHE A 227 -8.21 19.66 -7.29
N LEU A 228 -8.41 20.96 -7.10
CA LEU A 228 -9.23 21.77 -8.00
C LEU A 228 -8.62 21.90 -9.39
N ALA A 229 -7.29 22.01 -9.51
CA ALA A 229 -6.63 22.03 -10.81
C ALA A 229 -6.92 20.75 -11.61
N ALA A 230 -6.88 19.58 -10.96
CA ALA A 230 -7.30 18.32 -11.57
C ALA A 230 -8.81 18.30 -11.90
N ALA A 231 -9.66 18.67 -10.93
CA ALA A 231 -11.13 18.64 -11.08
C ALA A 231 -11.65 19.57 -12.17
N ARG A 232 -11.00 20.72 -12.37
CA ARG A 232 -11.33 21.70 -13.41
C ARG A 232 -10.74 21.32 -14.78
N GLY A 233 -9.89 20.31 -14.85
CA GLY A 233 -9.18 19.92 -16.06
C GLY A 233 -8.00 20.83 -16.43
N ASP A 234 -7.59 21.73 -15.52
CA ASP A 234 -6.44 22.62 -15.72
C ASP A 234 -5.13 21.81 -15.82
N VAL A 235 -5.07 20.67 -15.11
CA VAL A 235 -3.96 19.70 -15.15
C VAL A 235 -4.53 18.29 -15.25
N ARG A 236 -3.94 17.44 -16.11
CA ARG A 236 -4.42 16.07 -16.36
C ARG A 236 -3.52 14.98 -15.78
N VAL A 237 -2.44 15.34 -15.09
CA VAL A 237 -1.59 14.38 -14.37
C VAL A 237 -1.64 14.63 -12.88
N VAL A 238 -1.88 13.57 -12.13
CA VAL A 238 -1.81 13.59 -10.67
C VAL A 238 -0.76 12.59 -10.22
N LEU A 239 0.23 13.07 -9.47
CA LEU A 239 1.17 12.24 -8.70
C LEU A 239 0.77 12.31 -7.23
N GLY A 240 0.74 11.18 -6.52
CA GLY A 240 0.45 11.23 -5.10
C GLY A 240 0.55 9.89 -4.40
N THR A 241 0.01 9.84 -3.19
CA THR A 241 -0.09 8.59 -2.42
C THR A 241 -1.50 7.98 -2.56
N ARG A 242 -1.89 7.05 -1.69
CA ARG A 242 -3.20 6.35 -1.66
C ARG A 242 -4.40 7.13 -2.21
N ALA A 243 -4.71 8.29 -1.63
CA ALA A 243 -5.92 9.04 -1.93
C ALA A 243 -5.93 9.64 -3.35
N ALA A 244 -4.77 9.76 -4.01
CA ALA A 244 -4.67 10.23 -5.38
C ALA A 244 -5.37 9.28 -6.37
N ALA A 245 -5.54 8.01 -6.03
CA ALA A 245 -6.30 7.05 -6.84
C ALA A 245 -7.76 7.47 -7.11
N PHE A 246 -8.31 8.42 -6.33
CA PHE A 246 -9.65 9.00 -6.52
C PHE A 246 -9.65 10.35 -7.24
N ALA A 247 -8.49 10.89 -7.63
CA ALA A 247 -8.42 12.23 -8.20
C ALA A 247 -9.27 12.34 -9.48
N PRO A 248 -10.05 13.44 -9.66
CA PRO A 248 -10.97 13.62 -10.79
C PRO A 248 -10.24 14.08 -12.06
N VAL A 249 -9.31 13.26 -12.56
CA VAL A 249 -8.57 13.52 -13.81
C VAL A 249 -9.49 13.38 -15.03
N ALA A 250 -9.49 14.40 -15.89
CA ALA A 250 -10.19 14.42 -17.17
C ALA A 250 -9.56 13.45 -18.17
N ASP A 251 -10.38 12.83 -19.02
CA ASP A 251 -9.97 11.91 -20.08
C ASP A 251 -8.97 10.84 -19.62
N LEU A 252 -9.23 10.20 -18.47
CA LEU A 252 -8.28 9.29 -17.82
C LEU A 252 -7.79 8.17 -18.78
N GLY A 253 -6.47 8.19 -19.00
CA GLY A 253 -5.73 7.31 -19.88
C GLY A 253 -5.02 6.19 -19.18
N LEU A 254 -4.30 6.53 -18.11
CA LEU A 254 -3.40 5.62 -17.42
C LEU A 254 -3.54 5.75 -15.91
N LEU A 255 -3.58 4.60 -15.24
CA LEU A 255 -3.38 4.45 -13.81
C LEU A 255 -2.03 3.77 -13.61
N ALA A 256 -1.10 4.38 -12.87
CA ALA A 256 0.19 3.78 -12.54
C ALA A 256 0.33 3.61 -11.03
N LEU A 257 0.79 2.43 -10.60
CA LEU A 257 1.03 2.10 -9.19
C LEU A 257 2.43 1.53 -9.02
N TRP A 258 3.23 2.16 -8.18
CA TRP A 258 4.57 1.68 -7.83
C TRP A 258 4.56 0.88 -6.52
N ASP A 259 5.21 -0.29 -6.53
CA ASP A 259 5.35 -1.24 -5.43
C ASP A 259 4.02 -1.59 -4.77
N ASP A 260 3.15 -2.30 -5.50
CA ASP A 260 1.77 -2.59 -5.08
C ASP A 260 1.63 -3.42 -3.79
N GLY A 261 2.73 -3.97 -3.28
CA GLY A 261 2.82 -4.66 -2.01
C GLY A 261 3.14 -3.77 -0.81
N ASP A 262 3.38 -2.47 -1.00
CA ASP A 262 3.70 -1.59 0.12
C ASP A 262 2.51 -1.41 1.09
N ASP A 263 2.79 -1.62 2.38
CA ASP A 263 1.78 -1.60 3.44
C ASP A 263 1.13 -0.22 3.61
N LEU A 264 1.82 0.85 3.18
CA LEU A 264 1.26 2.19 3.15
C LEU A 264 0.11 2.35 2.16
N TYR A 265 -0.16 1.39 1.27
CA TYR A 265 -1.32 1.41 0.39
C TYR A 265 -2.63 0.92 1.02
N ALA A 266 -2.57 0.24 2.17
CA ALA A 266 -3.73 -0.16 2.93
C ALA A 266 -4.28 1.04 3.72
N GLU A 267 -5.49 1.49 3.43
CA GLU A 267 -6.12 2.59 4.18
C GLU A 267 -6.48 2.12 5.61
N PRO A 268 -6.02 2.82 6.66
CA PRO A 268 -6.31 2.45 8.05
C PRO A 268 -7.73 2.80 8.51
N ARG A 269 -8.51 3.56 7.74
CA ARG A 269 -9.88 3.97 8.08
C ARG A 269 -10.89 3.17 7.29
N ALA A 270 -12.05 2.91 7.88
CA ALA A 270 -13.15 2.23 7.19
C ALA A 270 -13.46 2.92 5.84
N PRO A 271 -13.72 2.15 4.77
CA PRO A 271 -13.86 0.68 4.74
C PRO A 271 -12.56 -0.07 4.45
N TYR A 272 -11.41 0.52 4.79
CA TYR A 272 -10.07 -0.05 4.67
C TYR A 272 -9.66 -0.45 3.24
N PRO A 273 -9.96 0.35 2.20
CA PRO A 273 -9.61 -0.03 0.84
C PRO A 273 -8.10 -0.09 0.64
N HIS A 274 -7.66 -1.04 -0.19
CA HIS A 274 -6.29 -1.08 -0.70
C HIS A 274 -6.20 -0.31 -2.02
N THR A 275 -5.17 0.53 -2.17
CA THR A 275 -5.02 1.42 -3.34
C THR A 275 -4.98 0.65 -4.67
N ARG A 276 -4.30 -0.50 -4.71
CA ARG A 276 -4.34 -1.42 -5.87
C ARG A 276 -5.77 -1.76 -6.28
N GLU A 277 -6.60 -2.20 -5.34
CA GLU A 277 -7.98 -2.61 -5.64
C GLU A 277 -8.82 -1.42 -6.13
N VAL A 278 -8.60 -0.22 -5.57
CA VAL A 278 -9.23 1.02 -6.07
C VAL A 278 -8.85 1.28 -7.53
N MET A 279 -7.57 1.16 -7.88
CA MET A 279 -7.10 1.35 -9.26
C MET A 279 -7.60 0.25 -10.20
N LEU A 280 -7.68 -1.00 -9.77
CA LEU A 280 -8.25 -2.11 -10.57
C LEU A 280 -9.74 -1.86 -10.88
N LEU A 281 -10.53 -1.45 -9.87
CA LEU A 281 -11.93 -1.08 -10.05
C LEU A 281 -12.08 0.12 -10.98
N ARG A 282 -11.19 1.12 -10.85
CA ARG A 282 -11.19 2.31 -11.70
C ARG A 282 -10.82 1.98 -13.15
N ALA A 283 -9.78 1.20 -13.38
CA ALA A 283 -9.37 0.75 -14.71
C ALA A 283 -10.49 -0.05 -15.40
N SER A 284 -11.18 -0.92 -14.64
CA SER A 284 -12.28 -1.72 -15.17
C SER A 284 -13.52 -0.92 -15.49
N SER A 285 -13.87 0.07 -14.65
CA SER A 285 -15.09 0.90 -14.83
C SER A 285 -14.93 2.05 -15.82
N THR A 286 -13.71 2.57 -15.99
CA THR A 286 -13.43 3.69 -16.90
C THR A 286 -12.80 3.26 -18.22
N GLY A 287 -12.31 2.02 -18.32
CA GLY A 287 -11.54 1.57 -19.48
C GLY A 287 -10.14 2.17 -19.57
N ALA A 288 -9.62 2.81 -18.52
CA ALA A 288 -8.25 3.30 -18.46
C ALA A 288 -7.23 2.14 -18.47
N GLY A 289 -6.04 2.40 -19.02
CA GLY A 289 -4.91 1.50 -18.92
C GLY A 289 -4.41 1.41 -17.47
N LEU A 290 -3.66 0.35 -17.17
CA LEU A 290 -3.02 0.15 -15.87
C LEU A 290 -1.57 -0.25 -16.06
N LEU A 291 -0.68 0.39 -15.31
CA LEU A 291 0.72 -0.01 -15.16
C LEU A 291 1.01 -0.23 -13.68
N VAL A 292 1.18 -1.48 -13.26
CA VAL A 292 1.68 -1.80 -11.92
C VAL A 292 3.15 -2.15 -12.06
N GLY A 293 4.03 -1.57 -11.24
CA GLY A 293 5.46 -1.86 -11.32
C GLY A 293 6.10 -2.01 -9.95
N GLY A 294 7.16 -2.80 -9.87
CA GLY A 294 7.95 -2.96 -8.65
C GLY A 294 9.21 -3.78 -8.90
N HIS A 295 10.14 -3.72 -7.94
CA HIS A 295 11.33 -4.59 -7.95
C HIS A 295 11.01 -6.02 -7.47
N ALA A 296 10.01 -6.14 -6.60
CA ALA A 296 9.38 -7.39 -6.23
C ALA A 296 7.98 -7.50 -6.83
N ARG A 297 7.44 -8.72 -6.85
CA ARG A 297 6.07 -8.98 -7.30
C ARG A 297 5.26 -9.61 -6.16
N THR A 298 4.06 -9.08 -5.95
CA THR A 298 3.08 -9.64 -5.02
C THR A 298 2.33 -10.82 -5.64
N ALA A 299 1.77 -11.70 -4.82
CA ALA A 299 0.87 -12.76 -5.25
C ALA A 299 -0.35 -12.20 -5.99
N GLU A 300 -0.83 -11.01 -5.62
CA GLU A 300 -1.90 -10.34 -6.36
C GLU A 300 -1.45 -9.84 -7.73
N GLY A 301 -0.29 -9.21 -7.84
CA GLY A 301 0.30 -8.85 -9.12
C GLY A 301 0.49 -10.07 -10.02
N GLN A 302 0.98 -11.17 -9.45
CA GLN A 302 1.12 -12.44 -10.16
C GLN A 302 -0.23 -13.02 -10.61
N SER A 303 -1.28 -12.94 -9.77
CA SER A 303 -2.63 -13.39 -10.14
C SER A 303 -3.21 -12.59 -11.32
N LEU A 304 -2.91 -11.29 -11.42
CA LEU A 304 -3.32 -10.47 -12.56
C LEU A 304 -2.64 -10.91 -13.86
N VAL A 305 -1.37 -11.30 -13.80
CA VAL A 305 -0.61 -11.81 -14.96
C VAL A 305 -1.11 -13.20 -15.35
N GLU A 306 -1.21 -14.13 -14.40
CA GLU A 306 -1.62 -15.52 -14.68
C GLU A 306 -3.06 -15.63 -15.20
N SER A 307 -3.95 -14.72 -14.76
CA SER A 307 -5.32 -14.65 -15.29
C SER A 307 -5.41 -14.00 -16.68
N GLY A 308 -4.32 -13.46 -17.22
CA GLY A 308 -4.30 -12.73 -18.48
C GLY A 308 -4.94 -11.34 -18.40
N TRP A 309 -5.23 -10.83 -17.20
CA TRP A 309 -5.79 -9.49 -17.02
C TRP A 309 -4.76 -8.38 -17.23
N CYS A 310 -3.49 -8.66 -16.93
CA CYS A 310 -2.32 -7.86 -17.29
C CYS A 310 -1.35 -8.66 -18.17
N THR A 311 -0.71 -7.98 -19.12
CA THR A 311 0.50 -8.49 -19.79
C THR A 311 1.72 -8.30 -18.89
N GLU A 312 2.66 -9.24 -18.94
CA GLU A 312 3.92 -9.14 -18.23
C GLU A 312 4.95 -8.32 -19.03
N ILE A 313 5.58 -7.34 -18.37
CA ILE A 313 6.70 -6.56 -18.91
C ILE A 313 7.93 -6.86 -18.05
N VAL A 314 8.90 -7.58 -18.64
CA VAL A 314 10.10 -8.06 -17.96
C VAL A 314 11.32 -7.84 -18.82
N ALA A 315 12.46 -7.59 -18.18
CA ALA A 315 13.73 -7.61 -18.88
C ALA A 315 14.07 -9.05 -19.31
N ASP A 316 14.81 -9.19 -20.41
CA ASP A 316 15.34 -10.49 -20.81
C ASP A 316 16.25 -11.07 -19.71
N ARG A 317 16.50 -12.38 -19.79
CA ARG A 317 17.26 -13.10 -18.75
C ARG A 317 18.69 -12.58 -18.57
N ALA A 318 19.37 -12.16 -19.63
CA ALA A 318 20.74 -11.66 -19.56
C ALA A 318 20.77 -10.30 -18.87
N THR A 319 19.94 -9.37 -19.33
CA THR A 319 19.76 -8.03 -18.75
C THR A 319 19.37 -8.09 -17.28
N ARG A 320 18.40 -8.94 -16.94
CA ARG A 320 18.00 -9.15 -15.54
C ARG A 320 19.17 -9.63 -14.70
N ARG A 321 19.93 -10.64 -15.15
CA ARG A 321 21.04 -11.18 -14.35
C ARG A 321 22.20 -10.21 -14.18
N SER A 322 22.43 -9.30 -15.14
CA SER A 322 23.48 -8.28 -15.02
C SER A 322 23.08 -7.08 -14.18
N ALA A 323 21.78 -6.75 -14.14
CA ALA A 323 21.27 -5.59 -13.41
C ALA A 323 21.24 -5.81 -11.89
N TRP A 324 20.93 -7.02 -11.43
CA TRP A 324 20.90 -7.34 -10.00
C TRP A 324 22.31 -7.61 -9.44
N PRO A 325 22.61 -7.22 -8.19
CA PRO A 325 23.91 -7.48 -7.58
C PRO A 325 24.16 -8.98 -7.38
N GLN A 326 25.43 -9.39 -7.44
CA GLN A 326 25.82 -10.77 -7.13
C GLN A 326 25.66 -11.05 -5.64
N LEU A 327 24.67 -11.89 -5.29
CA LEU A 327 24.34 -12.22 -3.91
C LEU A 327 25.11 -13.45 -3.41
N LEU A 328 25.87 -13.25 -2.33
CA LEU A 328 26.42 -14.32 -1.50
C LEU A 328 25.49 -14.55 -0.30
N VAL A 329 25.14 -15.81 -0.01
CA VAL A 329 24.41 -16.18 1.21
C VAL A 329 25.35 -16.87 2.19
N THR A 330 25.29 -16.48 3.46
CA THR A 330 26.03 -17.11 4.58
C THR A 330 25.06 -17.41 5.72
N ASP A 331 25.28 -18.51 6.43
CA ASP A 331 24.52 -18.86 7.65
C ASP A 331 24.95 -18.04 8.88
N GLY A 332 26.08 -17.31 8.76
CA GLY A 332 26.63 -16.50 9.84
C GLY A 332 27.25 -17.30 10.99
N VAL A 333 27.44 -18.62 10.82
CA VAL A 333 27.96 -19.54 11.84
C VAL A 333 29.49 -19.59 11.83
N THR A 334 30.14 -19.16 10.75
CA THR A 334 31.60 -19.12 10.61
C THR A 334 32.25 -18.15 11.63
N ALA A 335 32.80 -18.72 12.71
CA ALA A 335 33.58 -18.00 13.71
C ALA A 335 34.91 -17.51 13.12
N GLY A 336 34.93 -16.28 12.59
CA GLY A 336 36.15 -15.59 12.19
C GLY A 336 36.72 -14.70 13.30
N SER A 337 37.96 -14.24 13.13
CA SER A 337 38.68 -13.29 14.01
C SER A 337 38.13 -11.84 13.98
N ALA A 338 36.87 -11.65 13.59
CA ALA A 338 36.28 -10.32 13.46
C ALA A 338 36.20 -9.65 14.85
N PRO A 339 36.63 -8.38 14.99
CA PRO A 339 36.65 -7.66 16.28
C PRO A 339 35.25 -7.29 16.79
N VAL A 340 34.22 -7.52 15.99
CA VAL A 340 32.79 -7.30 16.28
C VAL A 340 32.03 -8.59 15.97
N ARG A 341 30.86 -8.78 16.59
CA ARG A 341 29.96 -9.95 16.41
C ARG A 341 29.33 -10.05 15.00
N LEU A 342 30.05 -9.62 13.96
CA LEU A 342 29.75 -9.67 12.55
C LEU A 342 30.20 -11.01 11.94
N PRO A 343 29.41 -11.65 11.06
CA PRO A 343 29.89 -12.77 10.25
C PRO A 343 31.15 -12.41 9.46
N HIS A 344 32.07 -13.37 9.30
CA HIS A 344 33.37 -13.12 8.68
C HIS A 344 33.24 -12.65 7.22
N GLU A 345 32.29 -13.20 6.47
CA GLU A 345 32.04 -12.86 5.08
C GLU A 345 31.55 -11.41 4.95
N VAL A 346 30.66 -10.99 5.85
CA VAL A 346 30.16 -9.60 5.93
C VAL A 346 31.31 -8.64 6.25
N PHE A 347 32.11 -8.94 7.28
CA PHE A 347 33.24 -8.09 7.66
C PHE A 347 34.26 -7.93 6.51
N THR A 348 34.60 -9.05 5.86
CA THR A 348 35.52 -9.07 4.72
C THR A 348 34.95 -8.30 3.52
N ALA A 349 33.67 -8.44 3.23
CA ALA A 349 33.01 -7.71 2.14
C ALA A 349 33.03 -6.20 2.37
N ILE A 350 32.68 -5.73 3.57
CA ILE A 350 32.71 -4.31 3.93
C ILE A 350 34.13 -3.75 3.81
N ARG A 351 35.14 -4.47 4.33
CA ARG A 351 36.53 -4.01 4.32
C ARG A 351 37.10 -3.83 2.90
N ARG A 352 36.66 -4.66 1.95
CA ARG A 352 37.07 -4.61 0.54
C ARG A 352 36.33 -3.54 -0.26
N THR A 353 35.25 -2.99 0.27
CA THR A 353 34.43 -2.00 -0.41
C THR A 353 34.96 -0.59 -0.15
N SER A 354 35.08 0.20 -1.21
CA SER A 354 35.62 1.56 -1.15
C SER A 354 34.54 2.64 -1.20
N GLY A 355 33.39 2.38 -1.84
CA GLY A 355 32.26 3.29 -1.86
C GLY A 355 31.22 3.01 -0.76
N PRO A 356 29.97 3.43 -0.98
CA PRO A 356 28.90 3.40 0.01
C PRO A 356 28.40 1.96 0.25
N VAL A 357 28.18 1.62 1.52
CA VAL A 357 27.71 0.31 1.96
C VAL A 357 26.35 0.46 2.65
N LEU A 358 25.34 -0.26 2.17
CA LEU A 358 24.06 -0.39 2.85
C LEU A 358 24.06 -1.66 3.71
N ILE A 359 23.61 -1.54 4.95
CA ILE A 359 23.36 -2.67 5.84
C ILE A 359 21.95 -2.56 6.37
N GLN A 360 21.07 -3.40 5.83
CA GLN A 360 19.69 -3.51 6.31
C GLN A 360 19.66 -4.39 7.56
N VAL A 361 19.18 -3.82 8.68
CA VAL A 361 19.09 -4.47 9.99
C VAL A 361 17.64 -4.49 10.48
N PRO A 362 17.07 -5.64 10.85
CA PRO A 362 15.69 -5.74 11.35
C PRO A 362 15.42 -4.82 12.55
N ARG A 363 14.19 -4.26 12.61
CA ARG A 363 13.73 -3.30 13.64
C ARG A 363 13.70 -3.89 15.06
N ARG A 364 13.67 -3.03 16.09
CA ARG A 364 13.38 -3.43 17.49
C ARG A 364 12.00 -4.08 17.69
N GLY A 365 11.05 -3.89 16.77
CA GLY A 365 9.71 -4.50 16.85
C GLY A 365 9.71 -6.03 16.69
N TYR A 366 10.75 -6.61 16.08
CA TYR A 366 10.98 -8.06 15.97
C TYR A 366 11.44 -8.71 17.30
N ARG A 367 11.13 -8.05 18.43
CA ARG A 367 11.60 -8.40 19.80
C ARG A 367 10.97 -9.64 20.39
N GLU A 368 9.95 -10.20 19.75
CA GLU A 368 9.14 -11.28 20.31
C GLU A 368 9.65 -12.68 19.92
N SER A 369 10.93 -12.82 19.58
CA SER A 369 11.56 -14.13 19.49
C SER A 369 12.97 -14.12 20.10
N LEU A 370 13.27 -15.11 20.93
CA LEU A 370 14.59 -15.33 21.50
C LEU A 370 15.43 -16.22 20.59
N ALA A 371 16.75 -16.17 20.74
CA ALA A 371 17.69 -17.06 20.08
C ALA A 371 18.76 -17.56 21.05
N CYS A 372 19.45 -18.63 20.67
CA CYS A 372 20.60 -19.12 21.43
C CYS A 372 21.68 -18.03 21.52
N GLN A 373 22.19 -17.78 22.73
CA GLN A 373 23.29 -16.84 22.91
C GLN A 373 24.60 -17.35 22.25
N GLN A 374 24.76 -18.67 22.11
CA GLN A 374 25.99 -19.31 21.63
C GLN A 374 25.99 -19.51 20.11
N CYS A 375 25.04 -20.27 19.55
CA CYS A 375 25.00 -20.56 18.11
C CYS A 375 24.02 -19.69 17.31
N ARG A 376 23.25 -18.80 17.96
CA ARG A 376 22.22 -17.94 17.34
C ARG A 376 21.01 -18.65 16.73
N GLU A 377 20.90 -19.96 16.87
CA GLU A 377 19.71 -20.71 16.47
C GLU A 377 18.44 -20.10 17.13
N PRO A 378 17.37 -19.81 16.36
CA PRO A 378 16.11 -19.33 16.91
C PRO A 378 15.55 -20.28 17.97
N ALA A 379 15.09 -19.73 19.10
CA ALA A 379 14.51 -20.53 20.17
C ALA A 379 13.05 -20.86 19.82
N ARG A 380 12.79 -22.15 19.57
CA ARG A 380 11.47 -22.69 19.21
C ARG A 380 10.88 -23.54 20.32
N CYS A 381 9.56 -23.55 20.42
CA CYS A 381 8.80 -24.40 21.32
C CYS A 381 8.87 -25.86 20.86
N GLU A 382 9.22 -26.76 21.77
CA GLU A 382 9.27 -28.20 21.49
C GLU A 382 7.88 -28.80 21.17
N ALA A 383 6.80 -28.17 21.64
CA ALA A 383 5.43 -28.66 21.45
C ALA A 383 4.80 -28.23 20.12
N CYS A 384 5.00 -26.98 19.68
CA CYS A 384 4.32 -26.43 18.49
C CYS A 384 5.26 -25.73 17.51
N GLN A 385 6.57 -25.72 17.76
CA GLN A 385 7.58 -24.98 16.99
C GLN A 385 7.39 -23.45 17.00
N GLY A 386 6.49 -22.92 17.82
CA GLY A 386 6.27 -21.48 17.97
C GLY A 386 7.45 -20.73 18.59
N PRO A 387 7.56 -19.41 18.36
CA PRO A 387 8.64 -18.60 18.89
C PRO A 387 8.57 -18.52 20.42
N LEU A 388 9.74 -18.58 21.05
CA LEU A 388 9.85 -18.39 22.50
C LEU A 388 10.09 -16.91 22.82
N VAL A 389 9.33 -16.41 23.80
CA VAL A 389 9.42 -15.05 24.34
C VAL A 389 9.74 -15.07 25.82
N GLN A 390 10.31 -13.96 26.32
CA GLN A 390 10.47 -13.73 27.74
C GLN A 390 9.96 -12.31 28.06
N PRO A 391 8.77 -12.17 28.68
CA PRO A 391 8.13 -10.86 28.89
C PRO A 391 8.97 -9.86 29.71
N SER A 392 9.79 -10.37 30.63
CA SER A 392 10.77 -9.58 31.39
C SER A 392 11.99 -10.42 31.72
N ALA A 393 13.12 -9.80 32.07
CA ALA A 393 14.36 -10.52 32.39
C ALA A 393 14.23 -11.55 33.54
N ARG A 394 13.16 -11.47 34.34
CA ARG A 394 12.87 -12.39 35.46
C ARG A 394 11.68 -13.32 35.20
N ALA A 395 10.96 -13.16 34.09
CA ALA A 395 9.83 -14.03 33.74
C ALA A 395 10.32 -15.38 33.19
N SER A 396 9.47 -16.41 33.25
CA SER A 396 9.71 -17.66 32.53
C SER A 396 9.70 -17.41 31.02
N VAL A 397 10.45 -18.24 30.30
CA VAL A 397 10.39 -18.29 28.84
C VAL A 397 9.11 -19.03 28.48
N VAL A 398 8.30 -18.45 27.62
CA VAL A 398 7.02 -19.04 27.21
C VAL A 398 6.91 -19.07 25.69
N CYS A 399 6.25 -20.09 25.16
CA CYS A 399 5.86 -20.09 23.76
C CYS A 399 4.76 -19.04 23.55
N ARG A 400 4.92 -18.20 22.53
CA ARG A 400 3.92 -17.19 22.21
C ARG A 400 2.60 -17.80 21.70
N TRP A 401 2.67 -18.91 20.97
CA TRP A 401 1.49 -19.49 20.31
C TRP A 401 0.64 -20.34 21.23
N CYS A 402 1.25 -21.26 21.97
CA CYS A 402 0.52 -22.21 22.82
C CYS A 402 0.64 -21.92 24.31
N ALA A 403 1.31 -20.82 24.70
CA ALA A 403 1.60 -20.42 26.08
C ALA A 403 2.42 -21.45 26.88
N HIS A 404 2.97 -22.50 26.24
CA HIS A 404 3.75 -23.53 26.93
C HIS A 404 5.03 -22.94 27.53
N GLU A 405 5.30 -23.22 28.81
CA GLU A 405 6.47 -22.69 29.51
C GLU A 405 7.72 -23.54 29.28
N HIS A 406 8.86 -22.88 29.09
CA HIS A 406 10.17 -23.49 28.89
C HIS A 406 11.16 -23.04 29.96
N PRO A 407 10.98 -23.43 31.25
CA PRO A 407 11.82 -22.98 32.35
C PRO A 407 13.28 -23.47 32.26
N ARG A 408 13.55 -24.51 31.46
CA ARG A 408 14.89 -25.08 31.23
C ARG A 408 15.17 -25.26 29.74
N TRP A 409 14.94 -24.20 28.96
CA TRP A 409 15.25 -24.24 27.54
C TRP A 409 16.71 -24.63 27.27
N GLN A 410 16.92 -25.55 26.33
CA GLN A 410 18.22 -25.93 25.82
C GLN A 410 18.21 -25.86 24.29
N CYS A 411 19.24 -25.26 23.70
CA CYS A 411 19.35 -25.17 22.26
C CYS A 411 19.44 -26.57 21.63
N PRO A 412 18.61 -26.91 20.64
CA PRO A 412 18.66 -28.21 19.97
C PRO A 412 19.92 -28.38 19.10
N HIS A 413 20.59 -27.28 18.74
CA HIS A 413 21.75 -27.29 17.86
C HIS A 413 23.10 -27.34 18.61
N CYS A 414 23.29 -26.50 19.62
CA CYS A 414 24.58 -26.40 20.34
C CYS A 414 24.50 -26.75 21.84
N HIS A 415 23.34 -27.17 22.32
CA HIS A 415 23.07 -27.48 23.74
C HIS A 415 23.28 -26.33 24.74
N GLY A 416 23.45 -25.10 24.24
CA GLY A 416 23.55 -23.91 25.08
C GLY A 416 22.21 -23.59 25.76
N THR A 417 22.25 -23.15 27.01
CA THR A 417 21.05 -22.88 27.83
C THR A 417 20.72 -21.39 27.96
N ARG A 418 21.59 -20.52 27.44
CA ARG A 418 21.39 -19.07 27.53
C ARG A 418 20.69 -18.55 26.29
N LEU A 419 19.65 -17.77 26.52
CA LEU A 419 18.88 -17.07 25.50
C LEU A 419 19.37 -15.62 25.37
N ARG A 420 19.25 -15.08 24.17
CA ARG A 420 19.47 -13.65 23.89
C ARG A 420 18.28 -13.09 23.13
N SER A 421 18.09 -11.77 23.25
CA SER A 421 17.37 -11.04 22.23
C SER A 421 18.27 -10.94 20.99
N PRO A 422 17.76 -11.29 19.80
CA PRO A 422 18.54 -11.21 18.58
C PRO A 422 18.77 -9.75 18.14
N VAL A 423 17.84 -8.84 18.42
CA VAL A 423 17.93 -7.43 18.02
C VAL A 423 18.66 -6.58 19.07
N VAL A 424 19.92 -6.21 18.77
CA VAL A 424 20.63 -5.12 19.45
C VAL A 424 20.15 -3.80 18.83
N GLY A 425 19.76 -2.81 19.63
CA GLY A 425 19.19 -1.56 19.09
C GLY A 425 20.13 -0.85 18.13
N ALA A 426 19.59 -0.25 17.06
CA ALA A 426 20.33 0.36 15.95
C ALA A 426 21.49 1.29 16.37
N LEU A 427 21.33 2.08 17.44
CA LEU A 427 22.40 2.95 17.98
C LEU A 427 23.59 2.16 18.54
N ARG A 428 23.32 1.09 19.30
CA ARG A 428 24.37 0.23 19.85
C ARG A 428 25.04 -0.59 18.74
N THR A 429 24.27 -0.94 17.71
CA THR A 429 24.82 -1.52 16.48
C THR A 429 25.77 -0.51 15.81
N ALA A 430 25.39 0.75 15.64
CA ALA A 430 26.24 1.78 15.03
C ALA A 430 27.58 1.96 15.76
N GLU A 431 27.57 2.00 17.10
CA GLU A 431 28.81 2.07 17.91
C GLU A 431 29.73 0.87 17.68
N GLU A 432 29.17 -0.33 17.54
CA GLU A 432 29.94 -1.54 17.24
C GLU A 432 30.55 -1.47 15.83
N TYR A 433 29.79 -1.04 14.82
CA TYR A 433 30.32 -0.87 13.45
C TYR A 433 31.40 0.22 13.38
N ALA A 434 31.21 1.35 14.04
CA ALA A 434 32.21 2.42 14.10
C ALA A 434 33.53 1.94 14.73
N ARG A 435 33.45 1.04 15.73
CA ARG A 435 34.63 0.41 16.33
C ARG A 435 35.30 -0.62 15.39
N ALA A 436 34.52 -1.38 14.62
CA ALA A 436 35.04 -2.36 13.66
C ALA A 436 35.70 -1.73 12.43
N PHE A 437 35.24 -0.54 12.01
CA PHE A 437 35.71 0.14 10.81
C PHE A 437 36.20 1.56 11.12
N PRO A 438 37.34 1.73 11.82
CA PRO A 438 37.89 3.04 12.13
C PRO A 438 38.13 3.88 10.85
N GLY A 439 37.73 5.15 10.89
CA GLY A 439 37.89 6.09 9.77
C GLY A 439 36.83 5.98 8.68
N VAL A 440 35.79 5.15 8.86
CA VAL A 440 34.60 5.11 8.00
C VAL A 440 33.43 5.75 8.75
N GLU A 441 32.74 6.68 8.11
CA GLU A 441 31.53 7.27 8.67
C GLU A 441 30.42 6.22 8.76
N VAL A 442 29.74 6.15 9.90
CA VAL A 442 28.61 5.25 10.12
C VAL A 442 27.37 6.11 10.38
N VAL A 443 26.39 6.02 9.49
CA VAL A 443 25.12 6.73 9.60
C VAL A 443 23.98 5.74 9.83
N THR A 444 22.95 6.17 10.57
CA THR A 444 21.77 5.33 10.84
C THR A 444 20.52 5.95 10.20
N SER A 445 19.71 5.12 9.54
CA SER A 445 18.40 5.53 9.02
C SER A 445 17.30 4.59 9.53
N GLY A 446 16.34 5.12 10.27
CA GLY A 446 15.24 4.35 10.82
C GLY A 446 14.69 4.89 12.14
N GLY A 447 13.47 4.47 12.49
CA GLY A 447 12.80 4.97 13.69
C GLY A 447 12.40 6.45 13.54
N ALA A 448 12.95 7.33 14.40
CA ALA A 448 12.58 8.74 14.42
C ALA A 448 13.25 9.59 13.33
N THR A 449 14.38 9.13 12.77
CA THR A 449 15.14 9.85 11.74
C THR A 449 15.34 8.92 10.55
N VAL A 450 14.66 9.23 9.45
CA VAL A 450 14.83 8.55 8.16
C VAL A 450 15.56 9.53 7.25
N LEU A 451 16.66 9.07 6.64
CA LEU A 451 17.43 9.85 5.68
C LEU A 451 16.83 9.64 4.29
N ASP A 452 16.76 10.71 3.50
CA ASP A 452 16.32 10.64 2.10
C ASP A 452 17.48 10.26 1.20
N GLU A 453 18.64 10.88 1.41
CA GLU A 453 19.85 10.68 0.62
C GLU A 453 21.11 10.65 1.49
N VAL A 454 22.15 9.98 0.99
CA VAL A 454 23.50 9.94 1.58
C VAL A 454 24.54 10.17 0.48
N PRO A 455 25.67 10.86 0.76
CA PRO A 455 26.73 11.07 -0.23
C PRO A 455 27.33 9.76 -0.77
N ALA A 456 27.80 9.78 -2.03
CA ALA A 456 28.44 8.64 -2.70
C ALA A 456 29.86 8.27 -2.18
N GLY A 457 30.26 8.80 -1.02
CA GLY A 457 31.55 8.53 -0.40
C GLY A 457 31.60 7.20 0.33
N ARG A 458 32.77 6.91 0.94
CA ARG A 458 32.93 5.74 1.81
C ARG A 458 32.18 5.91 3.12
N VAL A 459 30.94 5.41 3.15
CA VAL A 459 30.03 5.50 4.30
C VAL A 459 29.33 4.15 4.52
N ILE A 460 29.11 3.79 5.78
CA ILE A 460 28.30 2.64 6.16
C ILE A 460 26.94 3.16 6.63
N VAL A 461 25.89 2.78 5.90
CA VAL A 461 24.50 3.13 6.21
C VAL A 461 23.84 1.95 6.90
N LEU A 462 23.55 2.08 8.19
CA LEU A 462 22.74 1.13 8.93
C LEU A 462 21.27 1.52 8.81
N SER A 463 20.49 0.77 8.04
CA SER A 463 19.09 1.07 7.77
C SER A 463 18.15 0.02 8.34
N THR A 464 16.99 0.44 8.85
CA THR A 464 15.88 -0.50 9.04
C THR A 464 15.10 -0.69 7.74
N PRO A 465 14.53 -1.88 7.46
CA PRO A 465 13.74 -2.13 6.25
C PRO A 465 12.72 -1.01 5.96
N GLY A 466 12.76 -0.45 4.75
CA GLY A 466 11.94 0.67 4.25
C GLY A 466 12.49 2.07 4.54
N ALA A 467 13.54 2.21 5.34
CA ALA A 467 14.17 3.48 5.67
C ALA A 467 15.49 3.70 4.92
N GLU A 468 15.79 2.88 3.91
CA GLU A 468 17.01 3.00 3.13
C GLU A 468 17.04 4.37 2.42
N PRO A 469 18.12 5.15 2.55
CA PRO A 469 18.31 6.36 1.77
C PRO A 469 18.81 6.02 0.37
N HIS A 470 18.62 6.96 -0.56
CA HIS A 470 19.23 6.88 -1.88
C HIS A 470 20.69 7.34 -1.86
N VAL A 471 21.49 6.76 -2.75
CA VAL A 471 22.85 7.24 -3.04
C VAL A 471 22.97 7.39 -4.55
N ALA A 472 23.47 8.54 -5.00
CA ALA A 472 23.72 8.76 -6.42
C ALA A 472 24.70 7.70 -6.96
N GLY A 473 24.31 6.98 -8.02
CA GLY A 473 25.08 5.85 -8.56
C GLY A 473 24.86 4.50 -7.85
N GLY A 474 24.14 4.48 -6.73
CA GLY A 474 23.81 3.28 -5.96
C GLY A 474 24.89 2.86 -4.95
N TYR A 475 24.58 1.80 -4.19
CA TYR A 475 25.48 1.20 -3.22
C TYR A 475 26.46 0.21 -3.87
N ASP A 476 27.74 0.26 -3.49
CA ASP A 476 28.75 -0.71 -3.94
C ASP A 476 28.55 -2.10 -3.28
N LEU A 477 28.00 -2.10 -2.07
CA LEU A 477 27.70 -3.29 -1.29
C LEU A 477 26.37 -3.13 -0.55
N VAL A 478 25.48 -4.12 -0.71
CA VAL A 478 24.26 -4.26 0.08
C VAL A 478 24.34 -5.48 0.98
N VAL A 479 24.11 -5.30 2.28
CA VAL A 479 24.11 -6.37 3.28
C VAL A 479 22.73 -6.53 3.88
N LEU A 480 22.16 -7.73 3.79
CA LEU A 480 20.90 -8.11 4.44
C LEU A 480 21.22 -8.92 5.70
N MET A 481 21.12 -8.30 6.87
CA MET A 481 21.48 -8.93 8.13
C MET A 481 20.31 -9.69 8.75
N ASP A 482 20.59 -10.89 9.28
CA ASP A 482 19.69 -11.70 10.10
C ASP A 482 18.28 -11.87 9.47
N THR A 483 18.22 -12.31 8.21
CA THR A 483 16.98 -12.38 7.42
C THR A 483 15.88 -13.22 8.07
N TRP A 484 16.26 -14.25 8.83
CA TRP A 484 15.36 -15.09 9.61
C TRP A 484 14.51 -14.31 10.63
N LEU A 485 14.98 -13.14 11.11
CA LEU A 485 14.19 -12.28 12.00
C LEU A 485 12.99 -11.67 11.30
N MET A 486 13.13 -11.33 10.02
CA MET A 486 12.02 -10.81 9.25
C MET A 486 10.98 -11.89 8.96
N LEU A 487 11.44 -13.12 8.70
CA LEU A 487 10.62 -14.32 8.48
C LEU A 487 9.93 -14.84 9.75
N ALA A 488 10.43 -14.48 10.94
CA ALA A 488 9.88 -14.98 12.21
C ALA A 488 8.61 -14.24 12.67
N ARG A 489 8.05 -13.32 11.87
CA ARG A 489 6.78 -12.65 12.23
C ARG A 489 5.61 -13.60 12.04
N ASP A 490 4.65 -13.48 12.96
CA ASP A 490 3.37 -14.19 12.91
C ASP A 490 2.43 -13.44 11.95
N ASP A 491 2.67 -13.59 10.65
CA ASP A 491 1.85 -12.99 9.59
C ASP A 491 1.87 -13.89 8.36
N VAL A 492 0.71 -14.11 7.75
CA VAL A 492 0.57 -14.97 6.57
C VAL A 492 1.32 -14.42 5.35
N ARG A 493 1.56 -13.11 5.28
CA ARG A 493 2.32 -12.46 4.21
C ARG A 493 3.79 -12.25 4.55
N VAL A 494 4.29 -12.84 5.64
CA VAL A 494 5.65 -12.57 6.13
C VAL A 494 6.73 -12.87 5.09
N GLU A 495 6.60 -13.96 4.33
CA GLU A 495 7.57 -14.33 3.30
C GLU A 495 7.54 -13.33 2.14
N GLU A 496 6.35 -12.99 1.64
CA GLU A 496 6.14 -11.99 0.58
C GLU A 496 6.71 -10.63 0.97
N GLU A 497 6.36 -10.12 2.15
CA GLU A 497 6.79 -8.81 2.63
C GLU A 497 8.30 -8.77 2.89
N SER A 498 8.88 -9.85 3.41
CA SER A 498 10.33 -9.92 3.62
C SER A 498 11.09 -9.88 2.30
N HIS A 499 10.66 -10.68 1.31
CA HIS A 499 11.25 -10.67 -0.02
C HIS A 499 11.08 -9.33 -0.72
N ARG A 500 9.92 -8.69 -0.59
CA ARG A 500 9.69 -7.34 -1.13
C ARG A 500 10.73 -6.36 -0.62
N ARG A 501 10.93 -6.29 0.71
CA ARG A 501 11.90 -5.36 1.32
C ARG A 501 13.35 -5.71 0.97
N TRP A 502 13.67 -6.98 0.77
CA TRP A 502 15.01 -7.39 0.33
C TRP A 502 15.28 -7.04 -1.13
N PHE A 503 14.34 -7.31 -2.03
CA PHE A 503 14.46 -6.89 -3.43
C PHE A 503 14.56 -5.38 -3.56
N ASN A 504 13.77 -4.60 -2.81
CA ASN A 504 13.86 -3.14 -2.79
C ASN A 504 15.24 -2.66 -2.30
N ALA A 505 15.80 -3.26 -1.25
CA ALA A 505 17.15 -2.91 -0.78
C ALA A 505 18.25 -3.30 -1.77
N LEU A 506 18.15 -4.48 -2.39
CA LEU A 506 19.09 -4.93 -3.42
C LEU A 506 19.01 -4.07 -4.68
N ALA A 507 17.85 -3.48 -4.99
CA ALA A 507 17.68 -2.59 -6.14
C ALA A 507 18.35 -1.22 -5.97
N LEU A 508 18.76 -0.86 -4.75
CA LEU A 508 19.58 0.33 -4.50
C LEU A 508 21.07 0.10 -4.82
N ALA A 509 21.46 -1.13 -5.16
CA ALA A 509 22.83 -1.45 -5.52
C ALA A 509 23.21 -0.79 -6.86
N GLY A 510 24.44 -0.28 -6.94
CA GLY A 510 24.99 0.28 -8.16
C GLY A 510 25.35 -0.79 -9.20
N PRO A 511 25.63 -0.41 -10.45
CA PRO A 511 26.06 -1.35 -11.48
C PRO A 511 27.30 -2.15 -11.06
N GLY A 512 27.23 -3.48 -11.14
CA GLY A 512 28.34 -4.38 -10.77
C GLY A 512 28.56 -4.54 -9.26
N ALA A 513 27.70 -3.98 -8.42
CA ALA A 513 27.76 -4.10 -6.98
C ALA A 513 27.60 -5.56 -6.49
N ARG A 514 28.03 -5.78 -5.25
CA ARG A 514 27.91 -7.07 -4.56
C ARG A 514 26.84 -7.01 -3.49
N ALA A 515 26.31 -8.17 -3.12
CA ALA A 515 25.43 -8.30 -1.96
C ALA A 515 25.81 -9.48 -1.08
N VAL A 516 25.54 -9.35 0.22
CA VAL A 516 25.67 -10.45 1.19
C VAL A 516 24.40 -10.55 2.01
N ALA A 517 23.79 -11.73 2.09
CA ALA A 517 22.67 -12.00 2.98
C ALA A 517 23.04 -13.02 4.05
N VAL A 518 22.63 -12.75 5.29
CA VAL A 518 22.87 -13.62 6.44
C VAL A 518 21.56 -14.33 6.81
N GLY A 519 21.48 -15.62 6.49
CA GLY A 519 20.32 -16.47 6.79
C GLY A 519 20.29 -17.77 5.98
N ASP A 520 19.14 -18.44 5.99
CA ASP A 520 18.94 -19.74 5.34
C ASP A 520 18.95 -19.62 3.80
N PRO A 521 19.88 -20.30 3.08
CA PRO A 521 19.91 -20.33 1.62
C PRO A 521 18.61 -20.82 0.97
N ALA A 522 17.87 -21.74 1.61
CA ALA A 522 16.62 -22.26 1.05
C ALA A 522 15.55 -21.16 0.94
N GLN A 523 15.49 -20.29 1.95
CA GLN A 523 14.55 -19.17 2.03
C GLN A 523 14.96 -17.99 1.14
N LEU A 524 16.24 -17.87 0.76
CA LEU A 524 16.78 -16.73 -0.01
C LEU A 524 17.00 -17.04 -1.49
N GLN A 525 16.59 -18.22 -1.96
CA GLN A 525 16.88 -18.71 -3.31
C GLN A 525 16.32 -17.82 -4.43
N ALA A 526 15.19 -17.13 -4.18
CA ALA A 526 14.62 -16.18 -5.12
C ALA A 526 15.52 -14.96 -5.35
N LEU A 527 16.16 -14.46 -4.28
CA LEU A 527 17.11 -13.35 -4.36
C LEU A 527 18.37 -13.77 -5.13
N VAL A 528 18.90 -14.96 -4.84
CA VAL A 528 20.09 -15.52 -5.52
C VAL A 528 19.86 -15.65 -7.03
N ARG A 529 18.64 -16.00 -7.43
CA ARG A 529 18.26 -16.15 -8.85
C ARG A 529 17.83 -14.85 -9.52
N ALA A 530 17.71 -13.75 -8.78
CA ALA A 530 17.09 -12.51 -9.23
C ALA A 530 15.73 -12.79 -9.91
N ASP A 531 14.86 -13.53 -9.21
CA ASP A 531 13.62 -14.07 -9.74
C ASP A 531 12.41 -13.73 -8.85
N PRO A 532 12.00 -12.44 -8.80
CA PRO A 532 10.80 -12.03 -8.07
C PRO A 532 9.52 -12.64 -8.65
N THR A 533 9.46 -12.82 -9.98
CA THR A 533 8.31 -13.45 -10.67
C THR A 533 8.10 -14.89 -10.20
N GLY A 534 9.14 -15.72 -10.25
CA GLY A 534 9.04 -17.12 -9.84
C GLY A 534 8.75 -17.28 -8.35
N PHE A 535 9.20 -16.35 -7.50
CA PHE A 535 8.79 -16.31 -6.10
C PHE A 535 7.29 -16.03 -5.95
N ALA A 536 6.77 -14.99 -6.61
CA ALA A 536 5.37 -14.64 -6.53
C ALA A 536 4.43 -15.74 -7.04
N ALA A 537 4.85 -16.51 -8.06
CA ALA A 537 4.09 -17.67 -8.55
C ALA A 537 3.98 -18.79 -7.51
N ARG A 538 5.07 -19.08 -6.77
CA ARG A 538 5.03 -20.07 -5.68
C ARG A 538 4.17 -19.59 -4.51
N GLU A 539 4.29 -18.32 -4.15
CA GLU A 539 3.45 -17.71 -3.11
C GLU A 539 1.97 -17.80 -3.49
N LEU A 540 1.61 -17.44 -4.73
CA LEU A 540 0.24 -17.54 -5.23
C LEU A 540 -0.31 -18.97 -5.18
N ALA A 541 0.50 -19.96 -5.56
CA ALA A 541 0.14 -21.37 -5.48
C ALA A 541 -0.09 -21.83 -4.03
N ALA A 542 0.79 -21.47 -3.09
CA ALA A 542 0.63 -21.79 -1.67
C ALA A 542 -0.64 -21.15 -1.07
N ARG A 543 -0.96 -19.91 -1.49
CA ARG A 543 -2.20 -19.24 -1.09
C ARG A 543 -3.46 -19.85 -1.70
N ALA A 544 -3.39 -20.42 -2.91
CA ALA A 544 -4.49 -21.22 -3.47
C ALA A 544 -4.80 -22.44 -2.60
N GLU A 545 -3.79 -23.18 -2.17
CA GLU A 545 -3.95 -24.40 -1.35
C GLU A 545 -4.58 -24.13 0.02
N THR A 546 -4.40 -22.91 0.54
CA THR A 546 -4.84 -22.50 1.88
C THR A 546 -6.02 -21.53 1.86
N HIS A 547 -6.64 -21.30 0.69
CA HIS A 547 -7.79 -20.41 0.50
C HIS A 547 -7.51 -18.97 0.99
N LEU A 548 -6.36 -18.41 0.62
CA LEU A 548 -5.92 -17.07 1.02
C LEU A 548 -5.98 -16.05 -0.12
N PRO A 549 -6.10 -14.73 0.17
CA PRO A 549 -6.05 -13.70 -0.89
C PRO A 549 -4.74 -13.76 -1.68
N PRO A 550 -4.77 -13.64 -3.03
CA PRO A 550 -5.91 -13.23 -3.85
C PRO A 550 -6.87 -14.33 -4.33
N THR A 551 -6.59 -15.60 -4.06
CA THR A 551 -7.34 -16.73 -4.66
C THR A 551 -8.70 -16.94 -3.99
N ALA A 552 -8.83 -16.47 -2.75
CA ALA A 552 -10.06 -16.34 -2.00
C ALA A 552 -10.28 -14.89 -1.53
N ARG A 553 -11.45 -14.62 -0.96
CA ARG A 553 -11.69 -13.46 -0.11
C ARG A 553 -11.56 -13.84 1.35
N LEU A 554 -10.90 -12.98 2.09
CA LEU A 554 -10.79 -13.10 3.54
C LEU A 554 -11.41 -11.85 4.17
N VAL A 555 -12.28 -12.03 5.16
CA VAL A 555 -12.84 -10.93 5.92
C VAL A 555 -12.55 -11.17 7.39
N ALA A 556 -11.86 -10.22 8.02
CA ALA A 556 -11.74 -10.17 9.47
C ALA A 556 -12.88 -9.35 10.05
N VAL A 557 -13.57 -9.91 11.04
CA VAL A 557 -14.66 -9.26 11.77
C VAL A 557 -14.31 -9.22 13.24
N ASP A 558 -14.04 -8.02 13.76
CA ASP A 558 -13.76 -7.80 15.18
C ASP A 558 -15.01 -7.29 15.90
N ALA A 559 -15.43 -7.96 16.98
CA ALA A 559 -16.58 -7.55 17.80
C ALA A 559 -16.53 -8.19 19.21
N ALA A 560 -17.56 -7.94 20.00
CA ALA A 560 -17.80 -8.68 21.24
C ALA A 560 -18.26 -10.13 20.93
N ASP A 561 -17.97 -11.05 21.85
CA ASP A 561 -18.22 -12.50 21.70
C ASP A 561 -19.69 -12.85 21.36
N ASP A 562 -20.65 -12.17 21.98
CA ASP A 562 -22.08 -12.36 21.69
C ASP A 562 -22.43 -12.04 20.23
N VAL A 563 -21.82 -10.99 19.68
CA VAL A 563 -21.97 -10.60 18.27
C VAL A 563 -21.28 -11.61 17.35
N LEU A 564 -20.09 -12.10 17.71
CA LEU A 564 -19.38 -13.10 16.90
C LEU A 564 -20.06 -14.45 16.90
N THR A 565 -20.66 -14.85 18.03
CA THR A 565 -21.48 -16.07 18.12
C THR A 565 -22.67 -15.99 17.17
N GLU A 566 -23.35 -14.85 17.10
CA GLU A 566 -24.42 -14.61 16.11
C GLU A 566 -23.90 -14.72 14.67
N LEU A 567 -22.77 -14.06 14.37
CA LEU A 567 -22.14 -14.05 13.05
C LEU A 567 -21.67 -15.45 12.61
N ALA A 568 -21.16 -16.25 13.53
CA ALA A 568 -20.65 -17.60 13.26
C ALA A 568 -21.77 -18.60 12.95
N ALA A 569 -22.96 -18.39 13.52
CA ALA A 569 -24.14 -19.22 13.25
C ALA A 569 -24.85 -18.87 11.92
N ARG A 570 -24.50 -17.73 11.30
CA ARG A 570 -25.10 -17.29 10.03
C ARG A 570 -24.47 -17.98 8.83
N THR A 571 -25.32 -18.38 7.88
CA THR A 571 -24.87 -18.76 6.54
C THR A 571 -24.69 -17.51 5.68
N TRP A 572 -23.46 -17.25 5.23
CA TRP A 572 -23.12 -16.06 4.43
C TRP A 572 -23.25 -16.29 2.93
N THR A 573 -22.46 -17.23 2.41
CA THR A 573 -22.51 -17.71 1.03
C THR A 573 -22.37 -19.24 1.04
N PRO A 574 -22.70 -19.96 -0.05
CA PRO A 574 -22.70 -21.42 -0.04
C PRO A 574 -21.35 -22.05 0.34
N HIS A 575 -20.24 -21.35 0.10
CA HIS A 575 -18.89 -21.86 0.38
C HIS A 575 -18.11 -20.95 1.37
N THR A 576 -18.81 -20.21 2.24
CA THR A 576 -18.12 -19.45 3.29
C THR A 576 -17.64 -20.39 4.39
N GLU A 577 -16.33 -20.40 4.62
CA GLU A 577 -15.71 -20.97 5.81
C GLU A 577 -15.71 -19.93 6.94
N VAL A 578 -15.99 -20.40 8.15
CA VAL A 578 -15.99 -19.58 9.36
C VAL A 578 -14.91 -20.12 10.30
N LEU A 579 -13.95 -19.28 10.68
CA LEU A 579 -12.84 -19.63 11.58
C LEU A 579 -12.81 -18.69 12.79
N GLY A 580 -12.54 -19.24 13.97
CA GLY A 580 -12.59 -18.52 15.24
C GLY A 580 -13.93 -18.72 15.98
N PRO A 581 -14.27 -17.85 16.96
CA PRO A 581 -13.55 -16.62 17.30
C PRO A 581 -12.20 -16.88 17.99
N VAL A 582 -11.28 -15.92 17.87
CA VAL A 582 -10.00 -15.89 18.60
C VAL A 582 -9.78 -14.49 19.19
N PRO A 583 -9.10 -14.34 20.34
CA PRO A 583 -8.78 -13.03 20.89
C PRO A 583 -7.95 -12.17 19.93
N VAL A 584 -8.32 -10.89 19.74
CA VAL A 584 -7.56 -9.95 18.88
C VAL A 584 -6.17 -9.65 19.48
N ASP A 585 -6.12 -9.48 20.81
CA ASP A 585 -4.87 -9.38 21.57
C ASP A 585 -4.98 -10.24 22.82
N VAL A 586 -4.17 -11.31 22.89
CA VAL A 586 -4.13 -12.21 24.05
C VAL A 586 -3.71 -11.47 25.33
N ARG A 587 -3.04 -10.31 25.22
CA ARG A 587 -2.62 -9.47 26.36
C ARG A 587 -3.66 -8.44 26.78
N SER A 588 -4.70 -8.21 25.97
CA SER A 588 -5.75 -7.23 26.25
C SER A 588 -7.14 -7.83 25.99
N PRO A 589 -7.79 -8.40 27.02
CA PRO A 589 -9.13 -8.97 26.89
C PRO A 589 -10.18 -7.98 26.37
N ASP A 590 -9.99 -6.68 26.65
CA ASP A 590 -10.88 -5.60 26.17
C ASP A 590 -10.73 -5.31 24.66
N ALA A 591 -9.73 -5.90 23.97
CA ALA A 591 -9.54 -5.74 22.54
C ALA A 591 -10.60 -6.46 21.69
N GLY A 592 -11.47 -7.25 22.33
CA GLY A 592 -12.50 -8.05 21.68
C GLY A 592 -11.93 -9.29 21.00
N GLU A 593 -12.80 -9.96 20.26
CA GLU A 593 -12.49 -11.18 19.54
C GLU A 593 -12.58 -10.96 18.03
N ARG A 594 -12.00 -11.87 17.27
CA ARG A 594 -11.97 -11.87 15.81
C ARG A 594 -12.55 -13.16 15.25
N LEU A 595 -13.49 -12.99 14.33
CA LEU A 595 -13.97 -14.04 13.44
C LEU A 595 -13.36 -13.83 12.05
N ILE A 596 -12.88 -14.90 11.41
CA ILE A 596 -12.41 -14.88 10.03
C ILE A 596 -13.43 -15.59 9.14
N LEU A 597 -13.88 -14.90 8.09
CA LEU A 597 -14.70 -15.47 7.03
C LEU A 597 -13.84 -15.63 5.79
N ARG A 598 -13.75 -16.85 5.23
CA ARG A 598 -13.11 -17.10 3.93
C ARG A 598 -14.14 -17.58 2.92
N SER A 599 -14.08 -17.07 1.70
CA SER A 599 -15.01 -17.46 0.64
C SER A 599 -14.29 -17.46 -0.71
N PRO A 600 -14.67 -18.32 -1.67
CA PRO A 600 -14.10 -18.27 -3.01
C PRO A 600 -14.15 -16.86 -3.60
N ARG A 601 -13.12 -16.46 -4.36
CA ARG A 601 -13.03 -15.10 -4.92
C ARG A 601 -14.29 -14.65 -5.67
N ARG A 602 -14.95 -15.59 -6.37
CA ARG A 602 -16.21 -15.38 -7.11
C ARG A 602 -17.42 -15.02 -6.24
N GLU A 603 -17.42 -15.43 -4.97
CA GLU A 603 -18.49 -15.15 -4.00
C GLU A 603 -18.21 -13.89 -3.16
N GLY A 604 -17.04 -13.27 -3.35
CA GLY A 604 -16.60 -12.10 -2.59
C GLY A 604 -17.56 -10.91 -2.57
N ALA A 605 -18.20 -10.60 -3.70
CA ALA A 605 -19.17 -9.51 -3.79
C ALA A 605 -20.46 -9.83 -3.03
N ALA A 606 -20.92 -11.09 -3.08
CA ALA A 606 -22.07 -11.54 -2.32
C ALA A 606 -21.78 -11.51 -0.82
N LEU A 607 -20.60 -11.96 -0.39
CA LEU A 607 -20.16 -11.89 1.00
C LEU A 607 -20.12 -10.45 1.52
N ALA A 608 -19.51 -9.52 0.77
CA ALA A 608 -19.46 -8.10 1.15
C ALA A 608 -20.87 -7.47 1.23
N THR A 609 -21.77 -7.84 0.32
CA THR A 609 -23.17 -7.38 0.33
C THR A 609 -23.90 -7.88 1.58
N ALA A 610 -23.76 -9.16 1.93
CA ALA A 610 -24.37 -9.76 3.12
C ALA A 610 -23.84 -9.12 4.41
N LEU A 611 -22.52 -8.87 4.49
CA LEU A 611 -21.89 -8.19 5.62
C LEU A 611 -22.38 -6.74 5.77
N LYS A 612 -22.53 -6.01 4.66
CA LYS A 612 -23.09 -4.66 4.66
C LYS A 612 -24.56 -4.64 5.11
N ALA A 613 -25.36 -5.62 4.67
CA ALA A 613 -26.74 -5.78 5.10
C ALA A 613 -26.82 -6.03 6.63
N TYR A 614 -25.97 -6.91 7.16
CA TYR A 614 -25.87 -7.14 8.60
C TYR A 614 -25.51 -5.86 9.38
N ALA A 615 -24.48 -5.13 8.92
CA ALA A 615 -24.11 -3.86 9.52
C ALA A 615 -25.26 -2.83 9.46
N ALA A 616 -26.04 -2.82 8.37
CA ALA A 616 -27.22 -1.96 8.24
C ALA A 616 -28.34 -2.36 9.23
N GLU A 617 -28.65 -3.65 9.38
CA GLU A 617 -29.63 -4.16 10.36
C GLU A 617 -29.29 -3.68 11.78
N ARG A 618 -28.04 -3.87 12.20
CA ARG A 618 -27.55 -3.42 13.51
C ARG A 618 -27.58 -1.90 13.66
N SER A 619 -27.16 -1.17 12.62
CA SER A 619 -27.17 0.28 12.60
C SER A 619 -28.60 0.84 12.78
N ALA A 620 -29.59 0.23 12.13
CA ALA A 620 -31.00 0.60 12.26
C ALA A 620 -31.55 0.29 13.67
N ALA A 621 -31.12 -0.82 14.26
CA ALA A 621 -31.44 -1.21 15.63
C ALA A 621 -30.67 -0.42 16.71
N LYS A 622 -29.77 0.51 16.32
CA LYS A 622 -28.88 1.27 17.22
C LYS A 622 -27.97 0.37 18.07
N LEU A 623 -27.58 -0.77 17.52
CA LEU A 623 -26.64 -1.70 18.14
C LEU A 623 -25.19 -1.37 17.77
N PRO A 624 -24.19 -1.77 18.59
CA PRO A 624 -22.78 -1.64 18.24
C PRO A 624 -22.47 -2.34 16.92
N LEU A 625 -21.69 -1.67 16.05
CA LEU A 625 -21.28 -2.21 14.76
C LEU A 625 -20.00 -3.03 14.91
N PRO A 626 -19.91 -4.20 14.26
CA PRO A 626 -18.65 -4.92 14.16
C PRO A 626 -17.67 -4.15 13.28
N ARG A 627 -16.37 -4.29 13.55
CA ARG A 627 -15.32 -3.80 12.65
C ARG A 627 -15.12 -4.84 11.55
N ILE A 628 -15.47 -4.49 10.32
CA ILE A 628 -15.35 -5.37 9.15
C ILE A 628 -14.17 -4.91 8.30
N GLN A 629 -13.21 -5.81 8.05
CA GLN A 629 -12.06 -5.56 7.20
C GLN A 629 -11.94 -6.65 6.14
N VAL A 630 -12.18 -6.30 4.87
CA VAL A 630 -12.05 -7.19 3.73
C VAL A 630 -10.60 -7.19 3.22
N ASP A 631 -10.06 -8.37 2.96
CA ASP A 631 -8.69 -8.65 2.52
C ASP A 631 -7.65 -7.88 3.35
N PRO A 632 -7.60 -8.05 4.70
CA PRO A 632 -6.67 -7.33 5.58
C PRO A 632 -5.20 -7.55 5.15
N PRO A 633 -4.34 -6.52 5.26
CA PRO A 633 -2.93 -6.63 4.88
C PRO A 633 -2.11 -7.48 5.85
N THR A 634 -2.59 -7.64 7.08
CA THR A 634 -1.98 -8.42 8.17
C THR A 634 -3.12 -9.00 8.99
N PHE A 635 -3.08 -10.27 9.38
CA PHE A 635 -4.14 -10.84 10.25
C PHE A 635 -3.65 -11.98 11.12
#